data_AF-A0A7K4HPP5-F1
#
_entry.id   AF-A0A7K4HPP5-F1
#
_cell.length_a   1.000
_cell.length_b   1.000
_cell.length_c   1.000
_cell.angle_alpha   90.00
_cell.angle_beta   90.00
_cell.angle_gamma   90.00
#
_symmetry.space_group_name_H-M   'P 1'
#
loop_
_entity.id
_entity.type
_entity.pdbx_description
1 polymer ?
#
loop_
_entity_poly.entity_id
_entity_poly.type
_entity_poly.pdbx_seq_one_letter_code
_entity_poly.pdbx_strand_id
1 'polypeptide(L)'
;MFAALMLVCLAQAASAATVHVAASDSTAELKSQADYICDGYNDQVEIQAAINALPASGGEVVLAEGKFSLGSSVTLKSNTVLRGAGEEKTILTFSSGRVDISGVQYVTVGDFKLLGTGAIFIKNAKHITAERIYAYDISNVQWGAFQVRADGYVTEDIKLIDCTADYIARHGFVNDGTNGGLIKDMQFIRCKALSCGLHNRIASEYGTWVTGFDITETVDIENVLLDSCVADNNWESGFHIEYFPKKTNVTFKNCLSTNNGRVKQYSTDEKIWMAGYTVSGDVTLINCTAENNMKGIFFNTGHWVSGGVFVDVPGTPKFFNFHDVGSNIGLYMLGARRGVLENCVFENSETYAIYDYKSWGITFNNCDFVNPAGVKGVYIQNVVANSQDWSGVNLIFDENYQYNPGQEPTPVPTPVPTPEPTPVPTEPLAVPGIVAVEQYDAGGEGVAYHDTTAGNQENTLRTDDVDIVTRPWDDGYLIGYIDEGEWINYTVNVEEAGVYDVEFLVYAKNAGRTLTLAIDGEEACTVEVPAEGSWTIPLKPTAQVTFPTAGEHVVTLTFAGGDMNVGSMSFALAGPVPEPTPEPTPEPTPEPTPVPKDEPVSLSTPLPGIVAVEQYDAGGEGVAYHDTTAGNQENTLRTDDVDIVTRAWYDGYLIGYIAEGEWINYTVNVEEAGVYNVEFLFYAKSPGRILTLAIDGEEACTVVVPAGGSWTTPLNPTAQVIFPTAGEHVVTLTFTGGDMNVGPMSFALAGPIPEPAPEGMMVLPGIVAVEQYDAGGEGVAYHDTTAGNQENTLRTDDVDIVTRSWNDGYLIGYIAEGEWINYTVYVEAAGTYDVEFLVYTKIGGRTLSLAIDGEEACTVEIPAGGTWTKPLKPTAQVTFPTAGEHVLTMAFAGGDMNVGPLTFERSN
;
A
#
# COMPACT_ATOMS: atom_id res chain seq x y z
N MET A 1 17.67 59.16 -18.12
CA MET A 1 18.32 57.84 -18.24
C MET A 1 17.86 56.95 -17.07
N PHE A 2 16.55 56.84 -16.87
CA PHE A 2 15.88 56.10 -15.78
C PHE A 2 14.46 55.65 -16.21
N ALA A 3 14.27 55.46 -17.53
CA ALA A 3 13.00 55.05 -18.14
C ALA A 3 13.20 53.95 -19.19
N ALA A 4 14.36 53.30 -19.20
CA ALA A 4 14.71 52.22 -20.14
C ALA A 4 15.05 50.90 -19.43
N LEU A 5 14.81 50.81 -18.11
CA LEU A 5 15.08 49.61 -17.29
C LEU A 5 13.81 49.02 -16.64
N MET A 6 12.63 49.39 -17.16
CA MET A 6 11.32 48.87 -16.73
C MET A 6 10.49 48.37 -17.92
N LEU A 7 11.17 47.86 -18.96
CA LEU A 7 10.51 47.31 -20.16
C LEU A 7 11.16 46.00 -20.65
N VAL A 8 11.73 45.20 -19.74
CA VAL A 8 12.29 43.85 -20.03
C VAL A 8 11.77 42.77 -19.05
N CYS A 9 10.87 43.09 -18.12
CA CYS A 9 10.20 42.09 -17.25
C CYS A 9 8.72 41.88 -17.56
N LEU A 10 8.33 42.11 -18.82
CA LEU A 10 7.04 41.68 -19.37
C LEU A 10 7.31 41.03 -20.74
N ALA A 11 8.18 40.02 -20.76
CA ALA A 11 8.05 38.98 -21.78
C ALA A 11 6.88 38.12 -21.32
N GLN A 12 5.77 38.26 -22.05
CA GLN A 12 4.52 37.51 -21.91
C GLN A 12 4.70 36.14 -21.27
N ALA A 13 4.01 35.89 -20.15
CA ALA A 13 3.37 34.59 -19.96
C ALA A 13 2.35 34.45 -21.10
N ALA A 14 2.84 34.09 -22.28
CA ALA A 14 2.00 33.44 -23.26
C ALA A 14 1.55 32.16 -22.56
N SER A 15 0.22 31.92 -22.50
CA SER A 15 -0.28 30.60 -22.12
C SER A 15 0.53 29.58 -22.90
N ALA A 16 1.15 28.61 -22.21
CA ALA A 16 1.77 27.49 -22.89
C ALA A 16 0.70 26.89 -23.82
N ALA A 17 1.07 26.59 -25.06
CA ALA A 17 0.12 26.00 -25.99
C ALA A 17 -0.23 24.60 -25.48
N THR A 18 -1.52 24.35 -25.23
CA THR A 18 -2.02 23.03 -24.85
C THR A 18 -2.70 22.42 -26.07
N VAL A 19 -2.39 21.14 -26.34
CA VAL A 19 -2.99 20.36 -27.42
C VAL A 19 -3.59 19.10 -26.81
N HIS A 20 -4.88 18.86 -27.04
CA HIS A 20 -5.62 17.73 -26.49
C HIS A 20 -5.70 16.57 -27.48
N VAL A 21 -5.42 15.36 -27.02
CA VAL A 21 -5.51 14.13 -27.82
C VAL A 21 -6.45 13.16 -27.12
N ALA A 22 -7.53 12.77 -27.80
CA ALA A 22 -8.47 11.76 -27.32
C ALA A 22 -8.17 10.39 -27.93
N ALA A 23 -8.26 9.34 -27.13
CA ALA A 23 -8.22 7.96 -27.59
C ALA A 23 -9.48 7.63 -28.40
N SER A 24 -9.42 6.53 -29.15
CA SER A 24 -10.56 6.04 -29.94
C SER A 24 -11.73 5.57 -29.07
N ASP A 25 -11.48 5.21 -27.81
CA ASP A 25 -12.47 4.79 -26.82
C ASP A 25 -12.81 5.89 -25.79
N SER A 26 -12.21 7.08 -25.86
CA SER A 26 -12.59 8.22 -25.01
C SER A 26 -14.07 8.60 -25.18
N THR A 27 -14.64 9.24 -24.15
CA THR A 27 -16.04 9.70 -24.17
C THR A 27 -16.31 10.70 -25.30
N ALA A 28 -17.59 10.84 -25.67
CA ALA A 28 -17.99 11.79 -26.71
C ALA A 28 -17.64 13.25 -26.34
N GLU A 29 -17.71 13.59 -25.06
CA GLU A 29 -17.32 14.90 -24.54
C GLU A 29 -15.83 15.15 -24.74
N LEU A 30 -14.97 14.22 -24.32
CA LEU A 30 -13.52 14.37 -24.48
C LEU A 30 -13.09 14.44 -25.95
N LYS A 31 -13.71 13.63 -26.81
CA LYS A 31 -13.49 13.70 -28.26
C LYS A 31 -13.91 15.04 -28.86
N SER A 32 -14.96 15.67 -28.33
CA SER A 32 -15.41 16.99 -28.81
C SER A 32 -14.45 18.13 -28.41
N GLN A 33 -13.67 17.92 -27.35
CA GLN A 33 -12.68 18.87 -26.83
C GLN A 33 -11.28 18.62 -27.40
N ALA A 34 -11.05 17.48 -28.05
CA ALA A 34 -9.74 17.10 -28.55
C ALA A 34 -9.37 17.78 -29.88
N ASP A 35 -8.12 18.21 -29.99
CA ASP A 35 -7.54 18.71 -31.24
C ASP A 35 -7.21 17.54 -32.19
N TYR A 36 -6.88 16.38 -31.62
CA TYR A 36 -6.58 15.13 -32.32
C TYR A 36 -7.40 13.99 -31.72
N ILE A 37 -8.01 13.18 -32.59
CA ILE A 37 -8.77 11.99 -32.18
C ILE A 37 -8.08 10.79 -32.81
N CYS A 38 -7.58 9.91 -31.95
CA CYS A 38 -6.96 8.65 -32.29
C CYS A 38 -8.00 7.66 -32.84
N ASP A 39 -7.56 6.75 -33.72
CA ASP A 39 -8.42 5.74 -34.34
C ASP A 39 -8.29 4.35 -33.71
N GLY A 40 -7.40 4.21 -32.72
CA GLY A 40 -7.15 2.95 -32.00
C GLY A 40 -6.14 2.06 -32.73
N TYR A 41 -5.49 2.58 -33.77
CA TYR A 41 -4.51 1.87 -34.56
C TYR A 41 -3.32 2.77 -34.88
N ASN A 42 -2.16 2.48 -34.28
CA ASN A 42 -0.96 3.28 -34.46
C ASN A 42 -1.14 4.74 -34.01
N ASP A 43 -1.76 4.93 -32.85
CA ASP A 43 -2.10 6.23 -32.26
C ASP A 43 -0.87 7.11 -31.98
N GLN A 44 0.35 6.56 -32.04
CA GLN A 44 1.57 7.35 -32.05
C GLN A 44 1.60 8.38 -33.19
N VAL A 45 0.88 8.16 -34.29
CA VAL A 45 0.84 9.09 -35.43
C VAL A 45 0.15 10.40 -35.02
N GLU A 46 -1.01 10.30 -34.38
CA GLU A 46 -1.80 11.44 -33.88
C GLU A 46 -1.10 12.12 -32.71
N ILE A 47 -0.58 11.34 -31.75
CA ILE A 47 0.20 11.87 -30.63
C ILE A 47 1.43 12.62 -31.15
N GLN A 48 2.15 12.06 -32.13
CA GLN A 48 3.31 12.74 -32.73
C GLN A 48 2.91 13.99 -33.51
N ALA A 49 1.75 13.99 -34.17
CA ALA A 49 1.21 15.17 -34.83
C ALA A 49 0.89 16.29 -33.82
N ALA A 50 0.31 15.95 -32.67
CA ALA A 50 0.06 16.89 -31.57
C ALA A 50 1.37 17.49 -31.02
N ILE A 51 2.38 16.66 -30.76
CA ILE A 51 3.71 17.12 -30.33
C ILE A 51 4.34 18.05 -31.38
N ASN A 52 4.23 17.70 -32.66
CA ASN A 52 4.76 18.51 -33.75
C ASN A 52 4.05 19.86 -33.88
N ALA A 53 2.77 19.94 -33.52
CA ALA A 53 1.96 21.16 -33.56
C ALA A 53 2.33 22.18 -32.47
N LEU A 54 2.96 21.75 -31.36
CA LEU A 54 3.40 22.69 -30.33
C LEU A 54 4.35 23.76 -30.93
N PRO A 55 4.31 25.02 -30.46
CA PRO A 55 5.19 26.06 -30.96
C PRO A 55 6.66 25.79 -30.56
N ALA A 56 7.58 26.53 -31.17
CA ALA A 56 9.02 26.42 -30.87
C ALA A 56 9.36 26.77 -29.41
N SER A 57 8.51 27.53 -28.73
CA SER A 57 8.62 27.84 -27.29
C SER A 57 8.24 26.67 -26.38
N GLY A 58 7.68 25.59 -26.92
CA GLY A 58 7.16 24.47 -26.13
C GLY A 58 5.68 24.58 -25.81
N GLY A 59 5.19 23.60 -25.06
CA GLY A 59 3.79 23.49 -24.67
C GLY A 59 3.47 22.11 -24.10
N GLU A 60 2.19 21.87 -23.90
CA GLU A 60 1.66 20.66 -23.28
C GLU A 60 0.81 19.87 -24.27
N VAL A 61 1.03 18.56 -24.32
CA VAL A 61 0.14 17.60 -24.97
C VAL A 61 -0.56 16.82 -23.87
N VAL A 62 -1.89 16.95 -23.82
CA VAL A 62 -2.74 16.26 -22.84
C VAL A 62 -3.40 15.06 -23.53
N LEU A 63 -3.06 13.87 -23.06
CA LEU A 63 -3.73 12.63 -23.44
C LEU A 63 -4.95 12.45 -22.53
N ALA A 64 -6.13 12.37 -23.13
CA ALA A 64 -7.36 12.11 -22.39
C ALA A 64 -7.38 10.65 -21.88
N GLU A 65 -8.32 10.36 -20.96
CA GLU A 65 -8.58 8.98 -20.55
C GLU A 65 -8.98 8.10 -21.75
N GLY A 66 -8.50 6.86 -21.75
CA GLY A 66 -8.70 5.88 -22.82
C GLY A 66 -7.44 5.07 -23.14
N LYS A 67 -7.57 4.19 -24.12
CA LYS A 67 -6.54 3.25 -24.55
C LYS A 67 -5.93 3.69 -25.88
N PHE A 68 -4.64 3.94 -25.86
CA PHE A 68 -3.85 4.27 -27.04
C PHE A 68 -3.05 3.03 -27.48
N SER A 69 -3.16 2.67 -28.75
CA SER A 69 -2.46 1.54 -29.36
C SER A 69 -1.29 2.03 -30.21
N LEU A 70 -0.05 1.82 -29.74
CA LEU A 70 1.16 2.36 -30.35
C LEU A 70 1.99 1.26 -31.02
N GLY A 71 2.32 1.44 -32.30
CA GLY A 71 3.21 0.54 -33.06
C GLY A 71 4.60 1.09 -33.32
N SER A 72 4.92 2.28 -32.78
CA SER A 72 6.24 2.88 -32.87
C SER A 72 6.46 3.90 -31.76
N SER A 73 7.66 4.47 -31.71
CA SER A 73 8.04 5.45 -30.68
C SER A 73 7.32 6.78 -30.84
N VAL A 74 7.06 7.43 -29.70
CA VAL A 74 6.68 8.84 -29.60
C VAL A 74 7.93 9.63 -29.26
N THR A 75 8.36 10.53 -30.14
CA THR A 75 9.59 11.32 -29.94
C THR A 75 9.24 12.73 -29.45
N LEU A 76 9.76 13.08 -28.27
CA LEU A 76 9.53 14.39 -27.67
C LEU A 76 10.54 15.43 -28.18
N LYS A 77 10.15 16.71 -28.08
CA LYS A 77 11.02 17.86 -28.36
C LYS A 77 11.26 18.66 -27.08
N SER A 78 12.28 19.50 -27.07
CA SER A 78 12.55 20.36 -25.90
C SER A 78 11.36 21.24 -25.53
N ASN A 79 11.20 21.54 -24.23
CA ASN A 79 10.09 22.33 -23.68
C ASN A 79 8.71 21.67 -23.86
N THR A 80 8.64 20.33 -23.83
CA THR A 80 7.37 19.58 -23.97
C THR A 80 6.92 19.01 -22.64
N VAL A 81 5.65 19.19 -22.32
CA VAL A 81 4.96 18.40 -21.31
C VAL A 81 4.06 17.39 -22.04
N LEU A 82 4.19 16.10 -21.74
CA LEU A 82 3.26 15.06 -22.19
C LEU A 82 2.58 14.47 -20.96
N ARG A 83 1.27 14.70 -20.81
CA ARG A 83 0.55 14.35 -19.58
C ARG A 83 -0.69 13.53 -19.90
N GLY A 84 -0.90 12.44 -19.19
CA GLY A 84 -2.18 11.71 -19.20
C GLY A 84 -3.13 12.17 -18.10
N ALA A 85 -4.28 11.51 -18.01
CA ALA A 85 -5.30 11.74 -16.98
C ALA A 85 -5.09 10.92 -15.69
N GLY A 86 -3.99 10.18 -15.59
CA GLY A 86 -3.67 9.26 -14.49
C GLY A 86 -3.35 7.85 -15.00
N GLU A 87 -2.56 7.10 -14.25
CA GLU A 87 -2.06 5.77 -14.66
C GLU A 87 -3.16 4.72 -14.86
N GLU A 88 -4.28 4.81 -14.14
CA GLU A 88 -5.43 3.92 -14.36
C GLU A 88 -6.37 4.39 -15.48
N LYS A 89 -6.23 5.64 -15.93
CA LYS A 89 -7.15 6.26 -16.90
C LYS A 89 -6.56 6.37 -18.29
N THR A 90 -5.27 6.63 -18.40
CA THR A 90 -4.55 6.79 -19.68
C THR A 90 -3.60 5.64 -19.88
N ILE A 91 -3.93 4.75 -20.82
CA ILE A 91 -3.18 3.51 -21.04
C ILE A 91 -2.50 3.55 -22.41
N LEU A 92 -1.17 3.54 -22.44
CA LEU A 92 -0.36 3.48 -23.66
C LEU A 92 0.16 2.06 -23.86
N THR A 93 -0.42 1.35 -24.82
CA THR A 93 -0.02 -0.03 -25.14
C THR A 93 0.89 -0.05 -26.36
N PHE A 94 2.17 -0.38 -26.17
CA PHE A 94 3.14 -0.42 -27.26
C PHE A 94 3.32 -1.85 -27.77
N SER A 95 3.11 -2.07 -29.06
CA SER A 95 3.55 -3.28 -29.77
C SER A 95 5.00 -3.17 -30.28
N SER A 96 5.50 -1.94 -30.42
CA SER A 96 6.91 -1.61 -30.66
C SER A 96 7.17 -0.14 -30.33
N GLY A 97 8.41 0.20 -29.99
CA GLY A 97 8.82 1.58 -29.73
C GLY A 97 8.85 1.92 -28.25
N ARG A 98 8.88 3.22 -27.95
CA ARG A 98 9.00 3.79 -26.59
C ARG A 98 8.61 5.27 -26.57
N VAL A 99 8.50 5.86 -25.39
CA VAL A 99 8.55 7.32 -25.24
C VAL A 99 10.01 7.74 -25.28
N ASP A 100 10.41 8.42 -26.36
CA ASP A 100 11.80 8.75 -26.67
C ASP A 100 12.11 10.22 -26.36
N ILE A 101 13.00 10.43 -25.39
CA ILE A 101 13.45 11.71 -24.86
C ILE A 101 14.96 11.86 -25.14
N SER A 102 15.31 11.83 -26.43
CA SER A 102 16.71 11.87 -26.90
C SER A 102 17.15 13.25 -27.37
N GLY A 103 18.25 13.78 -26.80
CA GLY A 103 18.89 15.00 -27.29
C GLY A 103 18.10 16.28 -27.05
N VAL A 104 17.22 16.28 -26.04
CA VAL A 104 16.28 17.36 -25.71
C VAL A 104 16.45 17.84 -24.28
N GLN A 105 15.77 18.94 -23.93
CA GLN A 105 15.81 19.50 -22.58
C GLN A 105 14.47 20.10 -22.15
N TYR A 106 14.26 20.23 -20.84
CA TYR A 106 13.04 20.76 -20.24
C TYR A 106 11.80 19.97 -20.69
N VAL A 107 11.80 18.67 -20.39
CA VAL A 107 10.70 17.76 -20.75
C VAL A 107 10.09 17.17 -19.50
N THR A 108 8.77 17.19 -19.42
CA THR A 108 8.02 16.51 -18.37
C THR A 108 7.11 15.46 -19.00
N VAL A 109 7.12 14.24 -18.48
CA VAL A 109 6.23 13.15 -18.91
C VAL A 109 5.57 12.52 -17.70
N GLY A 110 4.29 12.16 -17.78
CA GLY A 110 3.65 11.54 -16.62
C GLY A 110 2.16 11.30 -16.75
N ASP A 111 1.60 10.68 -15.70
CA ASP A 111 0.17 10.42 -15.51
C ASP A 111 -0.42 9.40 -16.50
N PHE A 112 0.30 8.30 -16.78
CA PHE A 112 -0.18 7.23 -17.65
C PHE A 112 0.48 5.88 -17.35
N LYS A 113 -0.19 4.80 -17.77
CA LYS A 113 0.32 3.43 -17.70
C LYS A 113 0.94 3.00 -19.04
N LEU A 114 2.07 2.31 -18.98
CA LEU A 114 2.77 1.73 -20.12
C LEU A 114 2.59 0.21 -20.11
N LEU A 115 2.21 -0.37 -21.25
CA LEU A 115 2.04 -1.81 -21.44
C LEU A 115 2.80 -2.34 -22.67
N GLY A 116 2.99 -3.65 -22.72
CA GLY A 116 3.52 -4.39 -23.89
C GLY A 116 5.03 -4.25 -24.05
N THR A 117 5.48 -3.30 -24.86
CA THR A 117 6.91 -2.97 -25.08
C THR A 117 7.26 -1.55 -24.66
N GLY A 118 6.32 -0.86 -24.01
CA GLY A 118 6.44 0.54 -23.63
C GLY A 118 7.58 0.76 -22.64
N ALA A 119 8.35 1.82 -22.86
CA ALA A 119 9.42 2.25 -21.97
C ALA A 119 9.58 3.78 -22.01
N ILE A 120 10.16 4.33 -20.95
CA ILE A 120 10.69 5.69 -20.93
C ILE A 120 12.18 5.63 -21.25
N PHE A 121 12.58 6.26 -22.35
CA PHE A 121 13.97 6.28 -22.79
C PHE A 121 14.51 7.70 -22.85
N ILE A 122 15.38 8.03 -21.91
CA ILE A 122 16.02 9.33 -21.77
C ILE A 122 17.46 9.18 -22.25
N LYS A 123 17.88 9.94 -23.25
CA LYS A 123 19.25 9.84 -23.78
C LYS A 123 19.84 11.21 -24.11
N ASN A 124 21.04 11.47 -23.61
CA ASN A 124 21.78 12.70 -23.89
C ASN A 124 20.90 13.96 -23.67
N ALA A 125 20.16 13.99 -22.57
CA ALA A 125 19.10 14.95 -22.31
C ALA A 125 19.36 15.70 -20.99
N LYS A 126 18.67 16.82 -20.76
CA LYS A 126 18.84 17.63 -19.54
C LYS A 126 17.52 18.17 -19.01
N HIS A 127 17.37 18.32 -17.70
CA HIS A 127 16.16 18.88 -17.08
C HIS A 127 14.92 18.08 -17.48
N ILE A 128 14.91 16.79 -17.12
CA ILE A 128 13.85 15.85 -17.47
C ILE A 128 13.13 15.42 -16.19
N THR A 129 11.81 15.42 -16.21
CA THR A 129 10.98 14.87 -15.13
C THR A 129 10.06 13.82 -15.70
N ALA A 130 10.14 12.59 -15.20
CA ALA A 130 9.13 11.57 -15.39
C ALA A 130 8.41 11.37 -14.05
N GLU A 131 7.09 11.48 -14.03
CA GLU A 131 6.32 11.43 -12.78
C GLU A 131 5.03 10.61 -12.91
N ARG A 132 4.69 9.80 -11.90
CA ARG A 132 3.43 9.03 -11.84
C ARG A 132 3.21 8.20 -13.11
N ILE A 133 4.16 7.31 -13.38
CA ILE A 133 4.14 6.40 -14.53
C ILE A 133 4.20 4.97 -14.00
N TYR A 134 3.19 4.18 -14.35
CA TYR A 134 3.17 2.76 -14.06
C TYR A 134 3.51 1.96 -15.32
N ALA A 135 4.72 1.39 -15.37
CA ALA A 135 5.10 0.43 -16.39
C ALA A 135 4.81 -0.99 -15.88
N TYR A 136 3.93 -1.71 -16.58
CA TYR A 136 3.44 -3.03 -16.17
C TYR A 136 3.46 -4.02 -17.34
N ASP A 137 3.81 -5.28 -17.04
CA ASP A 137 3.87 -6.39 -17.99
C ASP A 137 4.59 -6.04 -19.30
N ILE A 138 5.84 -5.60 -19.14
CA ILE A 138 6.68 -5.16 -20.25
C ILE A 138 7.59 -6.30 -20.69
N SER A 139 7.28 -6.88 -21.85
CA SER A 139 7.84 -8.17 -22.31
C SER A 139 9.12 -8.07 -23.14
N ASN A 140 9.39 -6.93 -23.79
CA ASN A 140 10.53 -6.81 -24.72
C ASN A 140 11.07 -5.38 -24.82
N VAL A 141 11.69 -4.90 -23.75
CA VAL A 141 12.48 -3.65 -23.74
C VAL A 141 13.96 -3.93 -23.92
N GLN A 142 14.69 -2.94 -24.43
CA GLN A 142 16.10 -3.11 -24.77
C GLN A 142 16.97 -3.34 -23.52
N TRP A 143 16.75 -2.55 -22.47
CA TRP A 143 17.52 -2.61 -21.23
C TRP A 143 16.63 -2.51 -19.98
N GLY A 144 15.68 -1.58 -19.93
CA GLY A 144 14.72 -1.53 -18.84
C GLY A 144 13.47 -0.71 -19.15
N ALA A 145 12.50 -0.71 -18.23
CA ALA A 145 11.27 0.07 -18.38
C ALA A 145 11.54 1.57 -18.31
N PHE A 146 12.47 1.98 -17.43
CA PHE A 146 12.99 3.34 -17.35
C PHE A 146 14.49 3.32 -17.60
N GLN A 147 14.90 3.87 -18.75
CA GLN A 147 16.30 3.90 -19.16
C GLN A 147 16.82 5.33 -19.26
N VAL A 148 17.92 5.62 -18.57
CA VAL A 148 18.66 6.87 -18.70
C VAL A 148 20.04 6.59 -19.26
N ARG A 149 20.36 7.24 -20.38
CA ARG A 149 21.58 6.97 -21.16
C ARG A 149 22.42 8.21 -21.39
N ALA A 150 23.74 8.09 -21.25
CA ALA A 150 24.71 9.13 -21.63
C ALA A 150 25.82 8.58 -22.53
N ASP A 151 25.83 8.97 -23.81
CA ASP A 151 26.82 8.54 -24.81
C ASP A 151 27.73 9.72 -25.21
N GLY A 152 28.93 9.80 -24.63
CA GLY A 152 29.88 10.90 -24.85
C GLY A 152 29.29 12.27 -24.50
N TYR A 153 28.35 12.28 -23.55
CA TYR A 153 27.50 13.42 -23.19
C TYR A 153 27.29 13.49 -21.68
N VAL A 154 26.91 14.67 -21.18
CA VAL A 154 26.49 14.84 -19.78
C VAL A 154 24.97 14.94 -19.73
N THR A 155 24.32 13.85 -19.31
CA THR A 155 22.87 13.81 -19.05
C THR A 155 22.67 14.27 -17.60
N GLU A 156 21.96 15.38 -17.37
CA GLU A 156 21.88 15.98 -16.03
C GLU A 156 20.50 16.52 -15.65
N ASP A 157 20.25 16.63 -14.34
CA ASP A 157 18.98 17.06 -13.76
C ASP A 157 17.81 16.20 -14.26
N ILE A 158 17.86 14.91 -13.88
CA ILE A 158 16.86 13.91 -14.22
C ILE A 158 16.11 13.51 -12.96
N LYS A 159 14.78 13.60 -12.98
CA LYS A 159 13.92 13.25 -11.85
C LYS A 159 12.93 12.19 -12.27
N LEU A 160 12.92 11.07 -11.55
CA LEU A 160 11.91 10.03 -11.62
C LEU A 160 11.15 10.07 -10.27
N ILE A 161 9.85 10.32 -10.31
CA ILE A 161 9.03 10.57 -9.12
C ILE A 161 7.78 9.70 -9.18
N ASP A 162 7.54 8.85 -8.18
CA ASP A 162 6.36 7.97 -8.16
C ASP A 162 6.26 7.12 -9.44
N CYS A 163 7.40 6.66 -9.96
CA CYS A 163 7.45 5.76 -11.11
C CYS A 163 7.53 4.31 -10.62
N THR A 164 6.66 3.45 -11.15
CA THR A 164 6.62 2.03 -10.83
C THR A 164 6.99 1.20 -12.05
N ALA A 165 7.95 0.30 -11.89
CA ALA A 165 8.32 -0.72 -12.85
C ALA A 165 7.96 -2.08 -12.26
N ASP A 166 6.94 -2.74 -12.80
CA ASP A 166 6.39 -3.97 -12.25
C ASP A 166 6.28 -5.04 -13.33
N TYR A 167 6.66 -6.26 -12.99
CA TYR A 167 6.55 -7.41 -13.89
C TYR A 167 7.30 -7.19 -15.21
N ILE A 168 8.48 -6.60 -15.13
CA ILE A 168 9.30 -6.23 -16.29
C ILE A 168 10.19 -7.42 -16.70
N ALA A 169 10.21 -7.79 -17.98
CA ALA A 169 11.06 -8.88 -18.48
C ALA A 169 12.58 -8.59 -18.43
N ARG A 170 12.95 -7.37 -18.04
CA ARG A 170 14.27 -6.73 -18.02
C ARG A 170 14.39 -5.85 -16.76
N HIS A 171 15.42 -5.01 -16.67
CA HIS A 171 15.60 -4.13 -15.51
C HIS A 171 14.38 -3.22 -15.33
N GLY A 172 13.98 -2.95 -14.09
CA GLY A 172 12.98 -1.91 -13.85
C GLY A 172 13.52 -0.54 -14.24
N PHE A 173 14.64 -0.17 -13.63
CA PHE A 173 15.37 1.07 -13.89
C PHE A 173 16.81 0.76 -14.30
N VAL A 174 17.34 1.47 -15.29
CA VAL A 174 18.73 1.27 -15.73
C VAL A 174 19.39 2.56 -16.18
N ASN A 175 20.60 2.79 -15.68
CA ASN A 175 21.45 3.92 -16.03
C ASN A 175 22.69 3.43 -16.79
N ASP A 176 22.79 3.76 -18.08
CA ASP A 176 23.85 3.25 -18.96
C ASP A 176 24.51 4.33 -19.84
N GLY A 177 25.57 3.96 -20.55
CA GLY A 177 26.28 4.93 -21.36
C GLY A 177 27.52 4.40 -22.05
N THR A 178 28.08 5.22 -22.93
CA THR A 178 29.30 4.88 -23.68
C THR A 178 30.17 6.11 -23.92
N ASN A 179 31.39 5.89 -24.42
CA ASN A 179 32.28 6.96 -24.89
C ASN A 179 32.59 8.05 -23.85
N GLY A 180 32.64 7.70 -22.56
CA GLY A 180 32.91 8.63 -21.47
C GLY A 180 31.75 9.57 -21.14
N GLY A 181 30.50 9.11 -21.31
CA GLY A 181 29.33 9.82 -20.81
C GLY A 181 29.28 9.91 -19.28
N LEU A 182 28.46 10.83 -18.78
CA LEU A 182 28.24 11.08 -17.35
C LEU A 182 26.74 11.32 -17.12
N ILE A 183 26.17 10.67 -16.11
CA ILE A 183 24.84 11.02 -15.57
C ILE A 183 25.04 11.79 -14.27
N LYS A 184 24.41 12.96 -14.16
CA LYS A 184 24.63 13.88 -13.04
C LYS A 184 23.34 14.46 -12.46
N ASP A 185 23.30 14.72 -11.16
CA ASP A 185 22.18 15.38 -10.47
C ASP A 185 20.85 14.64 -10.74
N MET A 186 20.85 13.33 -10.51
CA MET A 186 19.70 12.45 -10.76
C MET A 186 18.98 12.11 -9.46
N GLN A 187 17.65 12.06 -9.50
CA GLN A 187 16.81 11.75 -8.33
C GLN A 187 15.77 10.68 -8.67
N PHE A 188 15.69 9.67 -7.83
CA PHE A 188 14.59 8.72 -7.76
C PHE A 188 13.84 8.97 -6.44
N ILE A 189 12.57 9.34 -6.52
CA ILE A 189 11.77 9.68 -5.34
C ILE A 189 10.54 8.78 -5.33
N ARG A 190 10.41 7.92 -4.32
CA ARG A 190 9.28 6.97 -4.17
C ARG A 190 9.07 6.05 -5.39
N CYS A 191 10.14 5.78 -6.14
CA CYS A 191 10.10 4.82 -7.24
C CYS A 191 10.06 3.37 -6.73
N LYS A 192 9.37 2.49 -7.46
CA LYS A 192 9.23 1.08 -7.10
C LYS A 192 9.69 0.18 -8.25
N ALA A 193 10.51 -0.83 -7.96
CA ALA A 193 10.86 -1.90 -8.88
C ALA A 193 10.40 -3.24 -8.31
N LEU A 194 9.38 -3.83 -8.93
CA LEU A 194 8.65 -4.98 -8.42
C LEU A 194 8.76 -6.13 -9.42
N SER A 195 9.07 -7.33 -8.95
CA SER A 195 8.98 -8.57 -9.74
C SER A 195 9.76 -8.55 -11.07
N CYS A 196 10.79 -7.70 -11.19
CA CYS A 196 11.53 -7.56 -12.44
C CYS A 196 12.38 -8.81 -12.71
N GLY A 197 12.27 -9.36 -13.92
CA GLY A 197 13.01 -10.54 -14.39
C GLY A 197 12.42 -11.89 -13.99
N LEU A 198 11.29 -11.91 -13.28
CA LEU A 198 10.61 -13.16 -12.90
C LEU A 198 9.87 -13.82 -14.06
N HIS A 199 9.36 -13.03 -15.01
CA HIS A 199 8.51 -13.52 -16.09
C HIS A 199 8.91 -12.95 -17.45
N ASN A 200 8.57 -13.68 -18.53
CA ASN A 200 8.88 -13.31 -19.91
C ASN A 200 10.36 -12.98 -20.16
N ARG A 201 11.26 -13.44 -19.27
CA ARG A 201 12.67 -13.10 -19.28
C ARG A 201 13.33 -13.57 -20.57
N ILE A 202 14.10 -12.68 -21.19
CA ILE A 202 14.78 -12.98 -22.44
C ILE A 202 15.93 -13.97 -22.18
N ALA A 203 15.75 -15.24 -22.53
CA ALA A 203 16.72 -16.33 -22.30
C ALA A 203 18.08 -16.19 -23.02
N SER A 204 18.37 -15.07 -23.65
CA SER A 204 19.69 -14.74 -24.23
C SER A 204 20.71 -14.40 -23.14
N GLU A 205 22.01 -14.49 -23.45
CA GLU A 205 23.13 -14.20 -22.53
C GLU A 205 23.04 -12.87 -21.79
N TYR A 206 22.34 -11.88 -22.36
CA TYR A 206 22.14 -10.56 -21.77
C TYR A 206 20.89 -10.44 -20.90
N GLY A 207 19.96 -11.41 -20.93
CA GLY A 207 18.73 -11.39 -20.13
C GLY A 207 18.77 -12.34 -18.94
N THR A 208 19.94 -12.88 -18.60
CA THR A 208 20.13 -13.67 -17.37
C THR A 208 20.38 -12.82 -16.13
N TRP A 209 20.66 -11.52 -16.31
CA TRP A 209 21.01 -10.56 -15.27
C TRP A 209 19.97 -9.44 -15.28
N VAL A 210 18.99 -9.51 -14.40
CA VAL A 210 17.87 -8.56 -14.36
C VAL A 210 17.60 -8.14 -12.92
N THR A 211 17.85 -6.87 -12.64
CA THR A 211 17.73 -6.24 -11.32
C THR A 211 16.50 -5.33 -11.25
N GLY A 212 16.08 -4.95 -10.04
CA GLY A 212 15.03 -3.95 -9.88
C GLY A 212 15.53 -2.58 -10.35
N PHE A 213 16.53 -2.05 -9.66
CA PHE A 213 17.27 -0.86 -10.03
C PHE A 213 18.70 -1.19 -10.40
N ASP A 214 19.12 -0.80 -11.60
CA ASP A 214 20.51 -0.75 -12.03
C ASP A 214 20.97 0.70 -12.08
N ILE A 215 21.52 1.17 -10.96
CA ILE A 215 21.84 2.58 -10.71
C ILE A 215 23.04 3.03 -11.55
N THR A 216 23.89 2.11 -11.97
CA THR A 216 25.06 2.39 -12.81
C THR A 216 25.57 1.10 -13.42
N GLU A 217 25.36 0.95 -14.73
CA GLU A 217 25.78 -0.22 -15.49
C GLU A 217 27.14 0.02 -16.16
N THR A 218 27.22 1.06 -16.99
CA THR A 218 28.40 1.34 -17.85
C THR A 218 28.86 2.79 -17.82
N VAL A 219 28.19 3.63 -17.03
CA VAL A 219 28.33 5.09 -17.08
C VAL A 219 28.69 5.66 -15.71
N ASP A 220 29.63 6.61 -15.71
CA ASP A 220 29.97 7.34 -14.49
C ASP A 220 28.74 8.12 -14.00
N ILE A 221 28.56 8.18 -12.69
CA ILE A 221 27.45 8.90 -12.05
C ILE A 221 27.95 9.87 -10.97
N GLU A 222 27.29 11.02 -10.87
CA GLU A 222 27.60 12.08 -9.91
C GLU A 222 26.31 12.66 -9.30
N ASN A 223 26.26 12.83 -7.97
CA ASN A 223 25.12 13.42 -7.26
C ASN A 223 23.80 12.70 -7.58
N VAL A 224 23.73 11.42 -7.25
CA VAL A 224 22.52 10.61 -7.44
C VAL A 224 21.86 10.37 -6.09
N LEU A 225 20.57 10.69 -5.99
CA LEU A 225 19.75 10.45 -4.81
C LEU A 225 18.66 9.42 -5.12
N LEU A 226 18.52 8.44 -4.24
CA LEU A 226 17.35 7.58 -4.13
C LEU A 226 16.72 7.85 -2.76
N ASP A 227 15.47 8.26 -2.73
CA ASP A 227 14.74 8.59 -1.49
C ASP A 227 13.40 7.84 -1.47
N SER A 228 13.20 7.03 -0.43
CA SER A 228 11.99 6.21 -0.24
C SER A 228 11.68 5.27 -1.41
N CYS A 229 12.70 4.77 -2.10
CA CYS A 229 12.54 3.78 -3.17
C CYS A 229 12.38 2.35 -2.62
N VAL A 230 11.59 1.53 -3.32
CA VAL A 230 11.32 0.13 -2.95
C VAL A 230 11.76 -0.80 -4.08
N ALA A 231 12.57 -1.81 -3.75
CA ALA A 231 12.91 -2.91 -4.65
C ALA A 231 12.43 -4.23 -4.04
N ASP A 232 11.39 -4.83 -4.62
CA ASP A 232 10.79 -6.06 -4.10
C ASP A 232 10.78 -7.19 -5.13
N ASN A 233 11.09 -8.39 -4.64
CA ASN A 233 10.86 -9.65 -5.35
C ASN A 233 11.55 -9.73 -6.74
N ASN A 234 12.69 -9.07 -6.92
CA ASN A 234 13.37 -9.06 -8.21
C ASN A 234 14.23 -10.31 -8.43
N TRP A 235 14.45 -10.65 -9.71
CA TRP A 235 15.21 -11.82 -10.13
C TRP A 235 16.65 -11.81 -9.58
N GLU A 236 17.38 -10.71 -9.77
CA GLU A 236 18.72 -10.45 -9.22
C GLU A 236 18.67 -9.54 -7.98
N SER A 237 19.58 -8.58 -7.88
CA SER A 237 19.61 -7.59 -6.83
C SER A 237 18.44 -6.62 -6.91
N GLY A 238 18.02 -6.12 -5.75
CA GLY A 238 17.05 -5.03 -5.64
C GLY A 238 17.67 -3.74 -6.16
N PHE A 239 18.69 -3.24 -5.46
CA PHE A 239 19.50 -2.08 -5.86
C PHE A 239 20.90 -2.52 -6.29
N HIS A 240 21.22 -2.30 -7.56
CA HIS A 240 22.46 -2.73 -8.19
C HIS A 240 23.34 -1.57 -8.62
N ILE A 241 24.64 -1.71 -8.41
CA ILE A 241 25.72 -0.81 -8.76
C ILE A 241 26.86 -1.63 -9.35
N GLU A 242 27.21 -1.38 -10.61
CA GLU A 242 28.40 -1.97 -11.20
C GLU A 242 29.68 -1.38 -10.59
N TYR A 243 30.71 -2.23 -10.55
CA TYR A 243 31.96 -1.92 -9.89
C TYR A 243 32.82 -0.95 -10.71
N PHE A 244 32.87 -1.08 -12.03
CA PHE A 244 33.79 -0.32 -12.88
C PHE A 244 33.47 1.18 -13.01
N PRO A 245 32.22 1.62 -13.20
CA PRO A 245 31.94 3.04 -13.34
C PRO A 245 32.34 3.82 -12.09
N LYS A 246 32.71 5.08 -12.26
CA LYS A 246 32.99 5.98 -11.14
C LYS A 246 31.66 6.46 -10.53
N LYS A 247 31.55 6.32 -9.21
CA LYS A 247 30.45 6.86 -8.41
C LYS A 247 30.98 8.02 -7.59
N THR A 248 30.31 9.17 -7.63
CA THR A 248 30.63 10.35 -6.80
C THR A 248 29.35 10.85 -6.14
N ASN A 249 29.30 10.89 -4.81
CA ASN A 249 28.13 11.36 -4.06
C ASN A 249 26.82 10.67 -4.47
N VAL A 250 26.75 9.35 -4.31
CA VAL A 250 25.51 8.57 -4.51
C VAL A 250 24.90 8.28 -3.14
N THR A 251 23.65 8.63 -2.93
CA THR A 251 22.96 8.46 -1.64
C THR A 251 21.66 7.70 -1.83
N PHE A 252 21.46 6.68 -1.00
CA PHE A 252 20.19 6.03 -0.78
C PHE A 252 19.70 6.45 0.60
N LYS A 253 18.44 6.85 0.70
CA LYS A 253 17.82 7.32 1.92
C LYS A 253 16.45 6.67 2.07
N ASN A 254 16.16 6.09 3.24
CA ASN A 254 14.86 5.48 3.54
C ASN A 254 14.44 4.42 2.50
N CYS A 255 15.38 3.75 1.85
CA CYS A 255 15.09 2.74 0.83
C CYS A 255 14.78 1.39 1.47
N LEU A 256 13.88 0.64 0.86
CA LEU A 256 13.51 -0.71 1.26
C LEU A 256 13.84 -1.71 0.16
N SER A 257 14.50 -2.80 0.52
CA SER A 257 14.79 -3.90 -0.38
C SER A 257 14.31 -5.21 0.21
N THR A 258 13.35 -5.87 -0.42
CA THR A 258 12.68 -7.07 0.10
C THR A 258 12.74 -8.24 -0.90
N ASN A 259 12.99 -9.46 -0.43
CA ASN A 259 12.80 -10.70 -1.21
C ASN A 259 13.58 -10.79 -2.54
N ASN A 260 14.69 -10.05 -2.70
CA ASN A 260 15.46 -10.04 -3.95
C ASN A 260 16.47 -11.19 -4.02
N GLY A 261 16.87 -11.56 -5.24
CA GLY A 261 17.78 -12.67 -5.51
C GLY A 261 17.05 -13.99 -5.76
N ARG A 262 15.82 -13.91 -6.32
CA ARG A 262 14.94 -15.06 -6.58
C ARG A 262 15.57 -16.13 -7.47
N VAL A 263 16.57 -15.78 -8.28
CA VAL A 263 17.37 -16.72 -9.08
C VAL A 263 17.97 -17.90 -8.28
N LYS A 264 18.23 -17.76 -6.97
CA LYS A 264 18.73 -18.87 -6.11
C LYS A 264 17.75 -20.07 -6.08
N GLN A 265 16.45 -19.81 -6.23
CA GLN A 265 15.43 -20.87 -6.32
C GLN A 265 15.61 -21.73 -7.60
N TYR A 266 16.32 -21.21 -8.60
CA TYR A 266 16.44 -21.78 -9.94
C TYR A 266 17.89 -22.07 -10.37
N SER A 267 18.89 -21.62 -9.60
CA SER A 267 20.32 -21.73 -9.93
C SER A 267 21.17 -21.98 -8.69
N THR A 268 22.15 -22.87 -8.84
CA THR A 268 23.18 -23.15 -7.82
C THR A 268 24.44 -22.29 -7.98
N ASP A 269 24.44 -21.31 -8.88
CA ASP A 269 25.60 -20.45 -9.12
C ASP A 269 25.74 -19.37 -8.03
N GLU A 270 26.66 -19.60 -7.11
CA GLU A 270 27.00 -18.66 -6.02
C GLU A 270 27.65 -17.34 -6.50
N LYS A 271 27.97 -17.21 -7.79
CA LYS A 271 28.65 -16.02 -8.35
C LYS A 271 27.73 -14.84 -8.61
N ILE A 272 26.45 -15.02 -8.39
CA ILE A 272 25.44 -14.05 -8.78
C ILE A 272 25.29 -13.01 -7.65
N TRP A 273 25.16 -11.72 -8.02
CA TRP A 273 25.14 -10.60 -7.07
C TRP A 273 24.03 -10.77 -6.01
N MET A 274 22.80 -11.07 -6.43
CA MET A 274 21.64 -11.47 -5.60
C MET A 274 21.56 -10.74 -4.25
N ALA A 275 21.64 -9.40 -4.26
CA ALA A 275 21.69 -8.62 -3.02
C ALA A 275 20.52 -7.65 -2.91
N GLY A 276 20.12 -7.31 -1.70
CA GLY A 276 19.24 -6.17 -1.52
C GLY A 276 19.93 -4.90 -2.00
N TYR A 277 21.15 -4.68 -1.52
CA TYR A 277 22.01 -3.59 -1.95
C TYR A 277 23.38 -4.08 -2.41
N THR A 278 23.77 -3.78 -3.65
CA THR A 278 25.18 -3.84 -4.04
C THR A 278 25.84 -2.47 -3.87
N VAL A 279 27.00 -2.43 -3.21
CA VAL A 279 27.63 -1.18 -2.79
C VAL A 279 29.09 -1.14 -3.24
N SER A 280 29.44 -0.06 -3.95
CA SER A 280 30.78 0.20 -4.49
C SER A 280 31.03 1.69 -4.70
N GLY A 281 32.26 2.16 -4.46
CA GLY A 281 32.65 3.56 -4.73
C GLY A 281 32.15 4.56 -3.66
N ASP A 282 31.75 5.76 -4.05
CA ASP A 282 31.28 6.80 -3.13
C ASP A 282 29.75 6.72 -2.97
N VAL A 283 29.30 5.70 -2.26
CA VAL A 283 27.88 5.36 -2.03
C VAL A 283 27.57 5.43 -0.53
N THR A 284 26.50 6.14 -0.17
CA THR A 284 26.01 6.27 1.19
C THR A 284 24.61 5.68 1.32
N LEU A 285 24.39 4.79 2.29
CA LEU A 285 23.07 4.32 2.71
C LEU A 285 22.71 4.99 4.04
N ILE A 286 21.50 5.56 4.14
CA ILE A 286 21.00 6.23 5.35
C ILE A 286 19.59 5.71 5.65
N ASN A 287 19.39 5.10 6.81
CA ASN A 287 18.10 4.55 7.23
C ASN A 287 17.51 3.59 6.17
N CYS A 288 18.35 2.78 5.53
CA CYS A 288 17.88 1.81 4.54
C CYS A 288 17.72 0.44 5.18
N THR A 289 16.71 -0.31 4.71
CA THR A 289 16.38 -1.64 5.22
C THR A 289 16.50 -2.69 4.11
N ALA A 290 17.06 -3.85 4.45
CA ALA A 290 17.08 -5.05 3.64
C ALA A 290 16.35 -6.19 4.38
N GLU A 291 15.40 -6.84 3.72
CA GLU A 291 14.61 -7.92 4.32
C GLU A 291 14.57 -9.15 3.41
N ASN A 292 14.87 -10.31 3.97
CA ASN A 292 14.70 -11.62 3.32
C ASN A 292 15.36 -11.71 1.94
N ASN A 293 16.44 -10.96 1.71
CA ASN A 293 17.18 -11.01 0.46
C ASN A 293 18.15 -12.19 0.49
N MET A 294 18.62 -12.63 -0.68
CA MET A 294 19.69 -13.62 -0.72
C MET A 294 20.99 -13.11 -0.07
N LYS A 295 21.26 -11.80 -0.20
CA LYS A 295 22.25 -11.08 0.59
C LYS A 295 21.65 -9.74 1.00
N GLY A 296 21.77 -9.31 2.25
CA GLY A 296 21.34 -7.97 2.65
C GLY A 296 22.17 -6.92 1.93
N ILE A 297 23.48 -6.98 2.15
CA ILE A 297 24.48 -6.17 1.48
C ILE A 297 25.47 -7.05 0.72
N PHE A 298 25.75 -6.69 -0.52
CA PHE A 298 26.92 -7.11 -1.26
C PHE A 298 27.89 -5.92 -1.42
N PHE A 299 28.95 -5.92 -0.62
CA PHE A 299 29.92 -4.84 -0.55
C PHE A 299 31.20 -5.22 -1.33
N ASN A 300 31.45 -4.51 -2.44
CA ASN A 300 32.65 -4.71 -3.24
C ASN A 300 33.20 -3.39 -3.80
N THR A 301 34.48 -3.09 -3.52
CA THR A 301 35.18 -1.89 -4.04
C THR A 301 36.27 -2.22 -5.05
N GLY A 302 36.25 -3.38 -5.70
CA GLY A 302 37.20 -3.67 -6.76
C GLY A 302 37.17 -5.09 -7.32
N HIS A 303 38.14 -5.38 -8.18
CA HIS A 303 38.25 -6.70 -8.80
C HIS A 303 39.71 -7.13 -8.93
N TRP A 304 39.93 -8.45 -8.88
CA TRP A 304 41.24 -9.07 -9.04
C TRP A 304 41.52 -9.35 -10.53
N VAL A 305 42.42 -8.60 -11.15
CA VAL A 305 42.82 -8.88 -12.54
C VAL A 305 43.87 -9.98 -12.60
N SER A 306 44.05 -10.55 -13.80
CA SER A 306 45.06 -11.58 -14.07
C SER A 306 46.45 -11.13 -13.58
N GLY A 307 47.12 -11.99 -12.82
CA GLY A 307 48.38 -11.66 -12.14
C GLY A 307 48.23 -11.29 -10.66
N GLY A 308 47.02 -11.31 -10.10
CA GLY A 308 46.77 -11.10 -8.67
C GLY A 308 46.82 -9.62 -8.24
N VAL A 309 46.71 -8.70 -9.19
CA VAL A 309 46.62 -7.26 -8.91
C VAL A 309 45.16 -6.92 -8.59
N PHE A 310 44.93 -6.28 -7.45
CA PHE A 310 43.62 -5.73 -7.12
C PHE A 310 43.47 -4.35 -7.75
N VAL A 311 42.44 -4.16 -8.55
CA VAL A 311 42.04 -2.86 -9.08
C VAL A 311 40.99 -2.28 -8.14
N ASP A 312 41.36 -1.19 -7.47
CA ASP A 312 40.54 -0.49 -6.48
C ASP A 312 39.66 0.57 -7.14
N VAL A 313 38.38 0.61 -6.75
CA VAL A 313 37.40 1.62 -7.15
C VAL A 313 37.43 2.73 -6.11
N PRO A 314 37.82 3.97 -6.45
CA PRO A 314 37.90 5.07 -5.50
C PRO A 314 36.54 5.38 -4.85
N GLY A 315 36.56 5.75 -3.57
CA GLY A 315 35.38 6.10 -2.78
C GLY A 315 35.41 5.47 -1.40
N THR A 316 34.54 5.97 -0.52
CA THR A 316 34.38 5.51 0.86
C THR A 316 32.90 5.23 1.06
N PRO A 317 32.46 3.97 0.89
CA PRO A 317 31.09 3.58 1.18
C PRO A 317 30.74 3.85 2.64
N LYS A 318 29.53 4.33 2.88
CA LYS A 318 29.04 4.66 4.22
C LYS A 318 27.66 4.09 4.45
N PHE A 319 27.43 3.59 5.65
CA PHE A 319 26.17 3.01 6.09
C PHE A 319 25.84 3.65 7.43
N PHE A 320 24.69 4.32 7.52
CA PHE A 320 24.20 4.95 8.74
C PHE A 320 22.82 4.41 9.04
N ASN A 321 22.65 3.82 10.24
CA ASN A 321 21.37 3.25 10.67
C ASN A 321 20.82 2.23 9.65
N PHE A 322 21.68 1.35 9.15
CA PHE A 322 21.26 0.32 8.19
C PHE A 322 20.73 -0.90 8.95
N HIS A 323 19.61 -1.47 8.49
CA HIS A 323 19.02 -2.66 9.10
C HIS A 323 18.87 -3.77 8.07
N ASP A 324 19.34 -4.96 8.40
CA ASP A 324 19.07 -6.19 7.67
C ASP A 324 18.34 -7.19 8.56
N VAL A 325 17.28 -7.82 8.04
CA VAL A 325 16.52 -8.86 8.74
C VAL A 325 16.30 -10.06 7.82
N GLY A 326 16.68 -11.24 8.28
CA GLY A 326 16.31 -12.51 7.64
C GLY A 326 17.01 -12.80 6.31
N SER A 327 17.91 -11.93 5.84
CA SER A 327 18.66 -12.21 4.62
C SER A 327 19.55 -13.45 4.77
N ASN A 328 19.67 -14.26 3.72
CA ASN A 328 20.47 -15.49 3.81
C ASN A 328 21.95 -15.23 4.14
N ILE A 329 22.50 -14.11 3.66
CA ILE A 329 23.76 -13.54 4.15
C ILE A 329 23.53 -12.08 4.49
N GLY A 330 23.76 -11.64 5.73
CA GLY A 330 23.55 -10.24 6.10
C GLY A 330 24.53 -9.31 5.39
N LEU A 331 25.83 -9.46 5.67
CA LEU A 331 26.90 -8.66 5.08
C LEU A 331 27.89 -9.52 4.28
N TYR A 332 27.85 -9.41 2.95
CA TYR A 332 28.79 -10.07 2.05
C TYR A 332 29.86 -9.10 1.54
N MET A 333 31.10 -9.23 2.00
CA MET A 333 32.22 -8.40 1.61
C MET A 333 33.20 -9.16 0.70
N LEU A 334 33.40 -8.66 -0.51
CA LEU A 334 34.32 -9.22 -1.49
C LEU A 334 35.38 -8.20 -1.88
N GLY A 335 36.54 -8.22 -1.22
CA GLY A 335 37.60 -7.24 -1.47
C GLY A 335 37.18 -5.80 -1.14
N ALA A 336 36.25 -5.63 -0.20
CA ALA A 336 35.74 -4.32 0.22
C ALA A 336 36.85 -3.48 0.89
N ARG A 337 36.79 -2.16 0.70
CA ARG A 337 37.79 -1.22 1.21
C ARG A 337 37.18 0.10 1.67
N ARG A 338 37.73 0.66 2.74
CA ARG A 338 37.40 2.02 3.22
C ARG A 338 35.93 2.23 3.55
N GLY A 339 35.21 1.16 3.91
CA GLY A 339 33.81 1.27 4.32
C GLY A 339 33.68 1.77 5.75
N VAL A 340 32.65 2.55 6.02
CA VAL A 340 32.28 2.97 7.38
C VAL A 340 30.84 2.55 7.62
N LEU A 341 30.63 1.68 8.61
CA LEU A 341 29.30 1.26 9.06
C LEU A 341 29.08 1.82 10.46
N GLU A 342 28.01 2.58 10.62
CA GLU A 342 27.63 3.27 11.86
C GLU A 342 26.19 2.89 12.22
N ASN A 343 25.99 2.39 13.45
CA ASN A 343 24.67 2.01 13.99
C ASN A 343 23.92 1.01 13.10
N CYS A 344 24.61 -0.02 12.60
CA CYS A 344 24.01 -1.00 11.70
C CYS A 344 23.56 -2.24 12.46
N VAL A 345 22.42 -2.82 12.09
CA VAL A 345 21.89 -4.03 12.72
C VAL A 345 21.66 -5.09 11.64
N PHE A 346 22.12 -6.32 11.89
CA PHE A 346 21.95 -7.47 11.00
C PHE A 346 21.39 -8.64 11.81
N GLU A 347 20.14 -9.00 11.55
CA GLU A 347 19.39 -9.93 12.38
C GLU A 347 18.99 -11.18 11.61
N ASN A 348 19.08 -12.32 12.30
CA ASN A 348 18.51 -13.59 11.85
C ASN A 348 19.02 -14.05 10.48
N SER A 349 20.28 -13.73 10.12
CA SER A 349 20.81 -14.17 8.83
C SER A 349 20.87 -15.70 8.73
N GLU A 350 20.35 -16.28 7.63
CA GLU A 350 20.12 -17.74 7.56
C GLU A 350 21.39 -18.60 7.45
N THR A 351 22.45 -18.08 6.83
CA THR A 351 23.71 -18.82 6.62
C THR A 351 24.90 -18.11 7.24
N TYR A 352 25.09 -16.82 6.94
CA TYR A 352 26.23 -16.04 7.42
C TYR A 352 25.78 -14.63 7.83
N ALA A 353 26.07 -14.21 9.06
CA ALA A 353 25.97 -12.80 9.44
C ALA A 353 26.95 -11.94 8.62
N ILE A 354 28.21 -12.38 8.57
CA ILE A 354 29.27 -11.75 7.77
C ILE A 354 29.99 -12.82 6.95
N TYR A 355 30.09 -12.58 5.65
CA TYR A 355 31.01 -13.28 4.75
C TYR A 355 32.08 -12.30 4.29
N ASP A 356 33.32 -12.45 4.74
CA ASP A 356 34.44 -11.60 4.31
C ASP A 356 35.46 -12.40 3.50
N TYR A 357 35.78 -11.91 2.30
CA TYR A 357 36.89 -12.37 1.48
C TYR A 357 37.81 -11.22 1.06
N LYS A 358 38.99 -11.15 1.71
CA LYS A 358 40.11 -10.23 1.37
C LYS A 358 39.76 -8.73 1.43
N SER A 359 38.86 -8.32 2.31
CA SER A 359 38.56 -6.91 2.56
C SER A 359 39.61 -6.26 3.48
N TRP A 360 39.70 -4.93 3.47
CA TRP A 360 40.70 -4.18 4.25
C TRP A 360 40.14 -2.80 4.65
N GLY A 361 40.41 -2.34 5.88
CA GLY A 361 40.13 -0.95 6.27
C GLY A 361 38.64 -0.63 6.25
N ILE A 362 37.84 -1.57 6.75
CA ILE A 362 36.44 -1.35 7.08
C ILE A 362 36.38 -0.94 8.54
N THR A 363 35.62 0.10 8.84
CA THR A 363 35.35 0.58 10.20
C THR A 363 33.91 0.23 10.54
N PHE A 364 33.75 -0.49 11.65
CA PHE A 364 32.46 -0.75 12.27
C PHE A 364 32.38 0.08 13.55
N ASN A 365 31.32 0.86 13.67
CA ASN A 365 31.00 1.69 14.82
C ASN A 365 29.59 1.31 15.27
N ASN A 366 29.47 0.60 16.38
CA ASN A 366 28.18 0.16 16.91
C ASN A 366 27.37 -0.65 15.89
N CYS A 367 27.90 -1.79 15.46
CA CYS A 367 27.22 -2.68 14.51
C CYS A 367 26.87 -4.01 15.17
N ASP A 368 25.57 -4.30 15.27
CA ASP A 368 25.04 -5.48 15.94
C ASP A 368 24.72 -6.58 14.92
N PHE A 369 25.17 -7.79 15.21
CA PHE A 369 24.82 -8.99 14.46
C PHE A 369 24.12 -9.96 15.41
N VAL A 370 22.81 -10.08 15.24
CA VAL A 370 21.90 -10.74 16.18
C VAL A 370 21.45 -12.08 15.60
N ASN A 371 21.59 -13.14 16.39
CA ASN A 371 21.07 -14.48 16.09
C ASN A 371 21.38 -15.05 14.67
N PRO A 372 22.63 -14.98 14.17
CA PRO A 372 22.93 -15.59 12.88
C PRO A 372 22.79 -17.12 12.92
N ALA A 373 21.96 -17.67 12.05
CA ALA A 373 21.73 -19.10 11.93
C ALA A 373 23.00 -19.78 11.41
N GLY A 374 23.71 -20.48 12.31
CA GLY A 374 25.00 -21.04 11.99
C GLY A 374 24.91 -22.34 11.21
N VAL A 375 25.68 -22.46 10.12
CA VAL A 375 26.75 -23.46 10.10
C VAL A 375 28.05 -22.70 10.31
N LYS A 376 28.39 -22.40 11.58
CA LYS A 376 29.59 -21.67 12.07
C LYS A 376 29.52 -20.13 12.22
N GLY A 377 28.34 -19.53 12.44
CA GLY A 377 28.12 -18.26 13.20
C GLY A 377 28.77 -16.94 12.72
N VAL A 378 30.01 -16.94 12.25
CA VAL A 378 30.73 -15.88 11.54
C VAL A 378 31.82 -16.59 10.72
N TYR A 379 31.70 -16.66 9.39
CA TYR A 379 32.76 -17.26 8.55
C TYR A 379 33.69 -16.19 8.00
N ILE A 380 34.68 -15.79 8.81
CA ILE A 380 35.76 -14.90 8.36
C ILE A 380 36.89 -15.76 7.79
N GLN A 381 37.01 -15.84 6.46
CA GLN A 381 38.10 -16.61 5.82
C GLN A 381 39.11 -15.67 5.15
N ASN A 382 40.40 -15.84 5.49
CA ASN A 382 41.53 -15.08 4.95
C ASN A 382 41.54 -13.58 5.31
N VAL A 383 41.36 -13.26 6.59
CA VAL A 383 41.82 -11.97 7.13
C VAL A 383 43.30 -11.83 6.82
N VAL A 384 43.68 -10.83 6.02
CA VAL A 384 45.09 -10.47 5.90
C VAL A 384 45.49 -9.89 7.24
N ALA A 385 46.32 -10.63 7.98
CA ALA A 385 46.72 -10.28 9.35
C ALA A 385 47.15 -8.81 9.46
N ASN A 386 46.53 -8.08 10.40
CA ASN A 386 46.80 -6.70 10.84
C ASN A 386 46.11 -5.54 10.08
N SER A 387 44.81 -5.62 9.75
CA SER A 387 44.16 -4.50 9.02
C SER A 387 42.69 -4.17 9.27
N GLN A 388 42.02 -4.89 10.17
CA GLN A 388 40.62 -4.64 10.47
C GLN A 388 40.47 -4.43 11.97
N ASP A 389 39.82 -3.33 12.32
CA ASP A 389 39.37 -3.06 13.68
C ASP A 389 37.93 -3.54 13.80
N TRP A 390 37.76 -4.65 14.51
CA TRP A 390 36.47 -5.30 14.74
C TRP A 390 35.85 -4.87 16.07
N SER A 391 36.43 -3.88 16.77
CA SER A 391 35.99 -3.50 18.12
C SER A 391 34.58 -2.93 18.19
N GLY A 392 34.04 -2.40 17.10
CA GLY A 392 32.65 -1.96 17.00
C GLY A 392 31.69 -2.99 16.40
N VAL A 393 32.09 -4.26 16.26
CA VAL A 393 31.19 -5.36 15.91
C VAL A 393 30.76 -6.08 17.17
N ASN A 394 29.45 -6.08 17.43
CA ASN A 394 28.83 -6.80 18.53
C ASN A 394 28.16 -8.06 17.97
N LEU A 395 28.57 -9.23 18.45
CA LEU A 395 27.91 -10.49 18.12
C LEU A 395 26.99 -10.89 19.28
N ILE A 396 25.70 -10.93 19.01
CA ILE A 396 24.67 -11.18 20.02
C ILE A 396 24.03 -12.54 19.68
N PHE A 397 24.24 -13.52 20.56
CA PHE A 397 23.68 -14.86 20.44
C PHE A 397 22.72 -15.11 21.60
N ASP A 398 21.48 -15.52 21.32
CA ASP A 398 20.59 -16.08 22.33
C ASP A 398 21.21 -17.35 22.96
N GLU A 399 21.18 -17.46 24.28
CA GLU A 399 21.68 -18.61 25.07
C GLU A 399 20.98 -19.95 24.69
N ASN A 400 19.83 -19.88 24.03
CA ASN A 400 19.09 -21.04 23.53
C ASN A 400 19.59 -21.57 22.17
N TYR A 401 20.51 -20.87 21.50
CA TYR A 401 20.97 -21.25 20.16
C TYR A 401 22.18 -22.20 20.19
N GLN A 402 21.97 -23.48 20.49
CA GLN A 402 22.97 -24.53 20.22
C GLN A 402 22.78 -25.15 18.84
N TYR A 403 23.70 -24.84 17.92
CA TYR A 403 23.86 -25.56 16.66
C TYR A 403 24.20 -27.05 16.89
N ASN A 404 23.47 -27.97 16.25
CA ASN A 404 24.01 -29.31 15.99
C ASN A 404 23.46 -29.93 14.68
N PRO A 405 24.34 -30.40 13.77
CA PRO A 405 23.94 -30.97 12.49
C PRO A 405 23.72 -32.48 12.60
N GLY A 406 22.53 -32.93 12.22
CA GLY A 406 22.25 -34.33 11.92
C GLY A 406 21.60 -35.14 13.05
N GLN A 407 20.45 -35.70 12.69
CA GLN A 407 19.61 -36.68 13.40
C GLN A 407 18.72 -36.16 14.53
N GLU A 408 17.40 -36.34 14.32
CA GLU A 408 16.34 -36.37 15.33
C GLU A 408 16.73 -37.21 16.55
N PRO A 409 16.39 -36.76 17.77
CA PRO A 409 15.54 -37.62 18.60
C PRO A 409 14.58 -36.89 19.57
N THR A 410 13.38 -37.48 19.67
CA THR A 410 12.60 -37.87 20.88
C THR A 410 12.56 -36.96 22.12
N PRO A 411 11.37 -36.66 22.69
CA PRO A 411 11.21 -35.72 23.80
C PRO A 411 11.68 -36.30 25.15
N VAL A 412 12.39 -35.48 25.93
CA VAL A 412 12.73 -35.70 27.35
C VAL A 412 12.33 -34.44 28.13
N PRO A 413 11.73 -34.57 29.33
CA PRO A 413 10.92 -33.53 29.95
C PRO A 413 11.73 -32.34 30.48
N THR A 414 11.13 -31.17 30.35
CA THR A 414 11.63 -29.85 30.71
C THR A 414 12.01 -29.73 32.19
N PRO A 415 13.23 -29.27 32.54
CA PRO A 415 13.54 -28.79 33.88
C PRO A 415 13.00 -27.36 34.05
N VAL A 416 12.47 -27.09 35.24
CA VAL A 416 11.85 -25.82 35.64
C VAL A 416 12.83 -24.65 35.44
N PRO A 417 12.43 -23.55 34.78
CA PRO A 417 13.28 -22.40 34.58
C PRO A 417 13.55 -21.67 35.90
N THR A 418 14.80 -21.26 36.08
CA THR A 418 15.20 -20.29 37.11
C THR A 418 14.98 -18.90 36.51
N PRO A 419 14.29 -17.97 37.19
CA PRO A 419 13.93 -16.68 36.62
C PRO A 419 15.16 -15.80 36.37
N GLU A 420 15.22 -15.24 35.17
CA GLU A 420 16.03 -14.08 34.78
C GLU A 420 15.50 -12.82 35.50
N PRO A 421 16.35 -11.90 35.96
CA PRO A 421 15.93 -10.84 36.88
C PRO A 421 15.06 -9.80 36.14
N THR A 422 13.76 -9.85 36.40
CA THR A 422 12.82 -8.77 36.09
C THR A 422 13.21 -7.52 36.90
N PRO A 423 13.20 -6.31 36.31
CA PRO A 423 13.25 -5.09 37.10
C PRO A 423 12.10 -5.13 38.10
N VAL A 424 12.42 -4.94 39.38
CA VAL A 424 11.39 -4.89 40.44
C VAL A 424 10.55 -3.64 40.19
N PRO A 425 9.24 -3.74 39.92
CA PRO A 425 8.41 -2.56 39.77
C PRO A 425 8.32 -1.84 41.12
N THR A 426 8.77 -0.60 41.16
CA THR A 426 8.08 0.43 41.97
C THR A 426 6.62 0.44 41.53
N GLU A 427 5.66 0.54 42.46
CA GLU A 427 4.24 0.67 42.08
C GLU A 427 4.09 1.74 40.99
N PRO A 428 3.39 1.46 39.88
CA PRO A 428 3.23 2.41 38.78
C PRO A 428 2.58 3.70 39.29
N LEU A 429 3.08 4.84 38.82
CA LEU A 429 2.68 6.14 39.33
C LEU A 429 1.28 6.49 38.84
N ALA A 430 0.35 6.77 39.75
CA ALA A 430 -1.04 7.04 39.37
C ALA A 430 -1.19 8.38 38.63
N VAL A 431 -1.94 8.36 37.52
CA VAL A 431 -2.36 9.53 36.75
C VAL A 431 -3.90 9.55 36.69
N PRO A 432 -4.60 10.61 37.13
CA PRO A 432 -4.08 11.90 37.56
C PRO A 432 -3.31 11.85 38.90
N GLY A 433 -2.26 12.64 39.03
CA GLY A 433 -1.35 12.59 40.18
C GLY A 433 -0.03 13.33 39.95
N ILE A 434 0.88 13.25 40.92
CA ILE A 434 2.24 13.80 40.83
C ILE A 434 3.21 12.65 40.56
N VAL A 435 3.96 12.77 39.47
CA VAL A 435 5.12 11.93 39.13
C VAL A 435 6.36 12.64 39.67
N ALA A 436 6.96 12.09 40.73
CA ALA A 436 8.19 12.64 41.28
C ALA A 436 9.38 12.26 40.39
N VAL A 437 10.31 13.19 40.15
CA VAL A 437 11.35 13.02 39.14
C VAL A 437 12.32 11.90 39.44
N GLU A 438 12.52 11.55 40.71
CA GLU A 438 13.39 10.46 41.14
C GLU A 438 12.78 9.06 41.01
N GLN A 439 11.49 8.98 40.69
CA GLN A 439 10.74 7.72 40.56
C GLN A 439 10.74 7.19 39.13
N TYR A 440 11.76 7.53 38.34
CA TYR A 440 11.97 6.95 37.01
C TYR A 440 12.29 5.47 37.09
N ASP A 441 12.08 4.80 35.96
CA ASP A 441 12.12 3.35 35.87
C ASP A 441 13.49 2.76 36.21
N ALA A 442 13.54 1.46 36.47
CA ALA A 442 14.78 0.71 36.64
C ALA A 442 15.10 -0.02 35.32
N GLY A 443 16.34 0.11 34.82
CA GLY A 443 16.68 -0.48 33.52
C GLY A 443 18.09 -0.17 33.01
N GLY A 444 18.74 0.86 33.55
CA GLY A 444 20.06 1.30 33.08
C GLY A 444 19.98 2.10 31.77
N GLU A 445 21.15 2.49 31.27
CA GLU A 445 21.35 3.30 30.08
C GLU A 445 20.72 2.66 28.82
N GLY A 446 19.95 3.46 28.07
CA GLY A 446 19.22 3.03 26.88
C GLY A 446 17.90 2.29 27.16
N VAL A 447 17.54 2.08 28.44
CA VAL A 447 16.29 1.40 28.84
C VAL A 447 15.43 2.28 29.74
N ALA A 448 15.96 2.74 30.88
CA ALA A 448 15.24 3.61 31.81
C ALA A 448 15.57 5.10 31.62
N TYR A 449 16.74 5.39 31.06
CA TYR A 449 17.24 6.74 30.81
C TYR A 449 18.32 6.71 29.72
N HIS A 450 18.65 7.88 29.17
CA HIS A 450 19.87 8.15 28.42
C HIS A 450 20.58 9.34 29.05
N ASP A 451 21.76 9.10 29.63
CA ASP A 451 22.65 10.12 30.18
C ASP A 451 23.93 10.18 29.35
N THR A 452 24.29 11.37 28.89
CA THR A 452 25.47 11.55 28.03
C THR A 452 26.77 11.60 28.82
N THR A 453 26.67 11.68 30.15
CA THR A 453 27.79 11.69 31.07
C THR A 453 27.81 10.45 31.96
N ALA A 454 29.00 9.86 32.13
CA ALA A 454 29.12 8.66 32.94
C ALA A 454 29.11 8.99 34.43
N GLY A 455 28.14 8.43 35.16
CA GLY A 455 27.98 8.46 36.61
C GLY A 455 27.27 9.69 37.14
N ASN A 456 26.39 9.48 38.14
CA ASN A 456 25.70 10.55 38.84
C ASN A 456 26.67 11.48 39.62
N GLN A 457 26.80 12.72 39.17
CA GLN A 457 27.74 13.75 39.59
C GLN A 457 27.56 14.21 41.05
N GLU A 458 26.36 14.11 41.62
CA GLU A 458 26.09 14.43 43.03
C GLU A 458 25.69 13.21 43.87
N ASN A 459 25.44 12.05 43.24
CA ASN A 459 25.24 10.71 43.82
C ASN A 459 24.30 10.69 45.04
N THR A 460 23.14 11.34 44.93
CA THR A 460 22.29 11.66 46.09
C THR A 460 21.21 10.62 46.40
N LEU A 461 20.86 9.71 45.48
CA LEU A 461 19.75 8.77 45.68
C LEU A 461 19.88 7.45 44.92
N ARG A 462 20.30 7.48 43.66
CA ARG A 462 20.45 6.30 42.79
C ARG A 462 21.89 6.12 42.35
N THR A 463 22.26 4.89 42.00
CA THR A 463 23.62 4.50 41.62
C THR A 463 23.81 4.36 40.12
N ASP A 464 22.78 4.69 39.35
CA ASP A 464 22.80 4.80 37.90
C ASP A 464 23.34 6.18 37.48
N ASP A 465 23.42 6.44 36.18
CA ASP A 465 24.13 7.61 35.66
C ASP A 465 23.33 8.92 35.78
N VAL A 466 21.98 8.86 35.87
CA VAL A 466 21.11 10.03 35.96
C VAL A 466 21.51 10.96 37.11
N ASP A 467 21.75 12.22 36.75
CA ASP A 467 22.20 13.27 37.65
C ASP A 467 21.11 13.83 38.59
N ILE A 468 20.80 13.07 39.66
CA ILE A 468 19.89 13.52 40.72
C ILE A 468 20.59 14.48 41.69
N VAL A 469 20.04 15.68 41.82
CA VAL A 469 20.55 16.75 42.68
C VAL A 469 19.54 17.20 43.73
N THR A 470 20.05 17.77 44.82
CA THR A 470 19.23 18.48 45.83
C THR A 470 19.66 19.94 45.91
N ARG A 471 18.74 20.85 46.25
CA ARG A 471 19.04 22.28 46.36
C ARG A 471 18.43 22.86 47.64
N PRO A 472 19.11 23.76 48.38
CA PRO A 472 18.59 24.31 49.63
C PRO A 472 17.26 25.10 49.54
N TRP A 473 16.79 25.35 48.32
CA TRP A 473 15.57 26.12 48.03
C TRP A 473 14.45 25.25 47.45
N ASP A 474 14.69 23.96 47.23
CA ASP A 474 13.69 22.98 46.82
C ASP A 474 13.69 21.82 47.82
N ASP A 475 12.51 21.47 48.34
CA ASP A 475 12.39 20.43 49.36
C ASP A 475 12.35 19.00 48.77
N GLY A 476 12.41 18.86 47.44
CA GLY A 476 12.42 17.60 46.70
C GLY A 476 13.73 17.31 45.96
N TYR A 477 13.71 16.25 45.15
CA TYR A 477 14.79 15.92 44.22
C TYR A 477 14.56 16.61 42.88
N LEU A 478 15.66 16.93 42.21
CA LEU A 478 15.67 17.46 40.85
C LEU A 478 16.61 16.61 40.00
N ILE A 479 16.35 16.51 38.71
CA ILE A 479 17.38 16.13 37.73
C ILE A 479 18.15 17.41 37.39
N GLY A 480 19.47 17.36 37.45
CA GLY A 480 20.37 18.47 37.16
C GLY A 480 21.49 18.02 36.21
N TYR A 481 22.45 18.91 35.92
CA TYR A 481 23.56 18.65 34.98
C TYR A 481 23.14 18.16 33.59
N ILE A 482 21.88 18.39 33.24
CA ILE A 482 21.26 17.94 32.00
C ILE A 482 22.02 18.48 30.78
N ASP A 483 22.35 17.58 29.87
CA ASP A 483 22.90 17.86 28.54
C ASP A 483 21.85 17.66 27.44
N GLU A 484 22.16 18.17 26.24
CA GLU A 484 21.23 18.13 25.11
C GLU A 484 21.00 16.70 24.60
N GLY A 485 19.74 16.28 24.52
CA GLY A 485 19.34 14.98 24.00
C GLY A 485 19.16 13.88 25.05
N GLU A 486 19.41 14.18 26.32
CA GLU A 486 19.15 13.25 27.44
C GLU A 486 17.65 13.02 27.62
N TRP A 487 17.29 11.82 28.09
CA TRP A 487 15.89 11.44 28.33
C TRP A 487 15.73 10.48 29.50
N ILE A 488 14.53 10.45 30.09
CA ILE A 488 14.19 9.61 31.25
C ILE A 488 12.77 9.02 31.09
N ASN A 489 12.59 7.73 31.39
CA ASN A 489 11.31 7.02 31.32
C ASN A 489 10.64 6.85 32.69
N TYR A 490 9.32 7.02 32.70
CA TYR A 490 8.44 6.78 33.85
C TYR A 490 7.28 5.87 33.44
N THR A 491 7.07 4.77 34.16
CA THR A 491 5.86 3.96 34.02
C THR A 491 4.73 4.52 34.89
N VAL A 492 3.62 4.92 34.28
CA VAL A 492 2.44 5.48 34.95
C VAL A 492 1.22 4.58 34.74
N ASN A 493 0.26 4.61 35.67
CA ASN A 493 -1.04 3.96 35.49
C ASN A 493 -2.15 5.03 35.46
N VAL A 494 -2.74 5.20 34.28
CA VAL A 494 -3.79 6.18 33.98
C VAL A 494 -5.15 5.63 34.36
N GLU A 495 -5.84 6.32 35.26
CA GLU A 495 -7.14 5.90 35.80
C GLU A 495 -8.26 5.95 34.74
N GLU A 496 -8.23 6.94 33.83
CA GLU A 496 -9.24 7.16 32.79
C GLU A 496 -8.61 7.76 31.52
N ALA A 497 -9.02 7.27 30.34
CA ALA A 497 -8.63 7.88 29.06
C ALA A 497 -9.13 9.33 28.97
N GLY A 498 -8.30 10.25 28.50
CA GLY A 498 -8.68 11.66 28.45
C GLY A 498 -7.53 12.61 28.15
N VAL A 499 -7.87 13.89 28.08
CA VAL A 499 -6.91 14.99 27.99
C VAL A 499 -6.51 15.40 29.41
N TYR A 500 -5.23 15.52 29.67
CA TYR A 500 -4.66 15.90 30.96
C TYR A 500 -3.83 17.18 30.83
N ASP A 501 -4.04 18.13 31.73
CA ASP A 501 -3.12 19.24 31.94
C ASP A 501 -1.89 18.70 32.68
N VAL A 502 -0.70 18.88 32.10
CA VAL A 502 0.60 18.56 32.71
C VAL A 502 1.32 19.84 33.10
N GLU A 503 1.76 19.94 34.36
CA GLU A 503 2.62 21.02 34.87
C GLU A 503 4.00 20.46 35.22
N PHE A 504 5.07 21.08 34.69
CA PHE A 504 6.46 20.71 34.99
C PHE A 504 7.07 21.67 36.01
N LEU A 505 7.82 21.15 36.98
CA LEU A 505 8.62 22.00 37.87
C LEU A 505 10.01 22.23 37.26
N VAL A 506 10.37 23.47 36.90
CA VAL A 506 11.64 23.75 36.19
C VAL A 506 12.40 24.91 36.82
N TYR A 507 13.71 24.77 36.99
CA TYR A 507 14.62 25.85 37.36
C TYR A 507 15.64 26.05 36.24
N ALA A 508 15.50 27.12 35.47
CA ALA A 508 16.47 27.50 34.45
C ALA A 508 16.79 28.99 34.57
N LYS A 509 17.91 29.45 34.03
CA LYS A 509 18.27 30.88 33.99
C LYS A 509 18.18 31.48 32.59
N ASN A 510 18.33 30.64 31.58
CA ASN A 510 18.51 31.05 30.20
C ASN A 510 17.33 30.53 29.35
N ALA A 511 16.91 31.31 28.35
CA ALA A 511 15.82 30.95 27.44
C ALA A 511 16.24 29.93 26.37
N GLY A 512 15.28 29.33 25.67
CA GLY A 512 15.53 28.42 24.52
C GLY A 512 15.90 27.00 24.93
N ARG A 513 15.30 26.51 26.02
CA ARG A 513 15.31 25.09 26.41
C ARG A 513 13.91 24.56 26.27
N THR A 514 13.78 23.30 25.90
CA THR A 514 12.48 22.63 25.85
C THR A 514 12.47 21.34 26.63
N LEU A 515 11.28 20.97 27.10
CA LEU A 515 10.97 19.66 27.62
C LEU A 515 9.98 19.02 26.65
N THR A 516 10.30 17.83 26.16
CA THR A 516 9.44 17.06 25.27
C THR A 516 8.94 15.84 26.02
N LEU A 517 7.62 15.66 26.08
CA LEU A 517 6.98 14.49 26.69
C LEU A 517 6.47 13.59 25.57
N ALA A 518 6.85 12.32 25.60
CA ALA A 518 6.26 11.27 24.77
C ALA A 518 5.44 10.29 25.62
N ILE A 519 4.36 9.76 25.05
CA ILE A 519 3.51 8.72 25.64
C ILE A 519 3.61 7.49 24.73
N ASP A 520 4.08 6.38 25.27
CA ASP A 520 4.25 5.10 24.57
C ASP A 520 5.08 5.19 23.27
N GLY A 521 6.10 6.05 23.25
CA GLY A 521 7.00 6.25 22.10
C GLY A 521 6.66 7.46 21.25
N GLU A 522 5.44 7.98 21.33
CA GLU A 522 4.95 9.09 20.49
C GLU A 522 5.00 10.44 21.19
N GLU A 523 5.51 11.48 20.53
CA GLU A 523 5.59 12.83 21.10
C GLU A 523 4.19 13.40 21.40
N ALA A 524 3.88 13.58 22.68
CA ALA A 524 2.60 14.09 23.15
C ALA A 524 2.58 15.62 23.26
N CYS A 525 3.68 16.23 23.72
CA CYS A 525 3.83 17.69 23.76
C CYS A 525 5.29 18.13 23.88
N THR A 526 5.56 19.37 23.47
CA THR A 526 6.83 20.07 23.75
C THR A 526 6.51 21.41 24.44
N VAL A 527 7.15 21.68 25.58
CA VAL A 527 7.04 22.96 26.31
C VAL A 527 8.36 23.73 26.30
N GLU A 528 8.26 25.01 25.97
CA GLU A 528 9.36 25.97 26.09
C GLU A 528 9.54 26.42 27.54
N VAL A 529 10.76 26.38 28.04
CA VAL A 529 11.10 26.91 29.36
C VAL A 529 11.11 28.45 29.29
N PRO A 530 10.24 29.15 30.06
CA PRO A 530 10.10 30.61 29.94
C PRO A 530 11.40 31.39 30.17
N ALA A 531 11.57 32.48 29.40
CA ALA A 531 12.80 33.29 29.37
C ALA A 531 13.10 34.10 30.67
N GLU A 532 12.21 34.08 31.67
CA GLU A 532 12.33 34.84 32.92
C GLU A 532 12.87 33.99 34.09
N GLY A 533 13.85 33.13 33.80
CA GLY A 533 14.31 32.10 34.71
C GLY A 533 15.17 32.57 35.89
N SER A 534 15.11 31.82 36.99
CA SER A 534 16.01 31.91 38.14
C SER A 534 16.32 30.51 38.66
N TRP A 535 17.56 30.29 39.11
CA TRP A 535 17.93 29.02 39.75
C TRP A 535 17.20 28.76 41.08
N THR A 536 16.63 29.79 41.69
CA THR A 536 15.97 29.70 43.02
C THR A 536 14.48 30.02 43.00
N ILE A 537 13.89 30.29 41.82
CA ILE A 537 12.46 30.53 41.67
C ILE A 537 11.96 29.58 40.59
N PRO A 538 11.03 28.67 40.90
CA PRO A 538 10.57 27.70 39.93
C PRO A 538 9.73 28.35 38.83
N LEU A 539 9.93 27.86 37.62
CA LEU A 539 9.04 27.99 36.49
C LEU A 539 8.10 26.78 36.48
N LYS A 540 6.88 27.01 36.01
CA LYS A 540 5.82 26.00 35.91
C LYS A 540 5.20 26.01 34.51
N PRO A 541 5.96 25.68 33.46
CA PRO A 541 5.37 25.54 32.14
C PRO A 541 4.33 24.41 32.17
N THR A 542 3.25 24.62 31.43
CA THR A 542 2.13 23.68 31.34
C THR A 542 1.89 23.29 29.89
N ALA A 543 1.48 22.04 29.67
CA ALA A 543 0.97 21.55 28.39
C ALA A 543 -0.29 20.72 28.60
N GLN A 544 -0.91 20.31 27.50
CA GLN A 544 -1.95 19.29 27.49
C GLN A 544 -1.41 18.06 26.77
N VAL A 545 -1.67 16.89 27.34
CA VAL A 545 -1.37 15.59 26.73
C VAL A 545 -2.62 14.74 26.73
N THR A 546 -2.73 13.81 25.78
CA THR A 546 -3.89 12.92 25.68
C THR A 546 -3.46 11.49 25.94
N PHE A 547 -4.11 10.83 26.89
CA PHE A 547 -4.01 9.38 27.06
C PHE A 547 -5.20 8.73 26.35
N PRO A 548 -4.98 7.96 25.27
CA PRO A 548 -6.05 7.38 24.47
C PRO A 548 -6.79 6.25 25.19
N THR A 549 -6.14 5.61 26.17
CA THR A 549 -6.68 4.50 26.97
C THR A 549 -6.46 4.73 28.46
N ALA A 550 -7.21 4.02 29.30
CA ALA A 550 -6.88 3.85 30.71
C ALA A 550 -5.98 2.63 30.88
N GLY A 551 -5.07 2.63 31.85
CA GLY A 551 -4.11 1.55 32.08
C GLY A 551 -2.68 2.02 32.19
N GLU A 552 -1.74 1.09 32.06
CA GLU A 552 -0.30 1.38 32.14
C GLU A 552 0.20 2.06 30.86
N HIS A 553 0.99 3.11 31.01
CA HIS A 553 1.59 3.89 29.93
C HIS A 553 3.05 4.23 30.29
N VAL A 554 3.93 4.32 29.29
CA VAL A 554 5.30 4.81 29.47
C VAL A 554 5.37 6.27 29.07
N VAL A 555 5.83 7.11 30.00
CA VAL A 555 6.04 8.54 29.77
C VAL A 555 7.54 8.81 29.66
N THR A 556 8.00 9.22 28.48
CA THR A 556 9.40 9.62 28.25
C THR A 556 9.52 11.14 28.31
N LEU A 557 10.42 11.64 29.15
CA LEU A 557 10.76 13.06 29.24
C LEU A 557 12.13 13.29 28.62
N THR A 558 12.18 14.03 27.51
CA THR A 558 13.40 14.37 26.77
C THR A 558 13.75 15.85 26.95
N PHE A 559 15.04 16.12 27.10
CA PHE A 559 15.58 17.44 27.37
C PHE A 559 16.28 18.04 26.14
N ALA A 560 15.81 19.18 25.66
CA ALA A 560 16.52 19.95 24.63
C ALA A 560 17.21 21.17 25.24
N GLY A 561 18.54 21.11 25.28
CA GLY A 561 19.43 22.14 25.79
C GLY A 561 19.70 22.04 27.30
N GLY A 562 20.98 22.19 27.69
CA GLY A 562 21.39 22.14 29.09
C GLY A 562 21.19 23.44 29.90
N ASP A 563 21.77 23.46 31.11
CA ASP A 563 21.59 24.51 32.14
C ASP A 563 20.15 24.65 32.68
N MET A 564 19.53 23.53 33.05
CA MET A 564 18.29 23.52 33.81
C MET A 564 18.30 22.44 34.90
N ASN A 565 17.48 22.60 35.93
CA ASN A 565 17.10 21.52 36.83
C ASN A 565 15.60 21.27 36.68
N VAL A 566 15.19 20.01 36.60
CA VAL A 566 13.78 19.62 36.42
C VAL A 566 13.32 18.80 37.62
N GLY A 567 12.17 19.18 38.17
CA GLY A 567 11.47 18.53 39.27
C GLY A 567 10.17 17.88 38.81
N SER A 568 9.31 17.49 39.75
CA SER A 568 8.10 16.68 39.50
C SER A 568 7.20 17.18 38.37
N MET A 569 6.52 16.23 37.72
CA MET A 569 5.42 16.48 36.78
C MET A 569 4.07 16.24 37.47
N SER A 570 3.08 17.11 37.26
CA SER A 570 1.73 16.96 37.82
C SER A 570 0.70 16.85 36.71
N PHE A 571 -0.07 15.77 36.69
CA PHE A 571 -1.13 15.50 35.71
C PHE A 571 -2.51 15.70 36.34
N ALA A 572 -3.36 16.50 35.69
CA ALA A 572 -4.75 16.72 36.09
C ALA A 572 -5.70 16.48 34.92
N LEU A 573 -6.73 15.65 35.10
CA LEU A 573 -7.71 15.38 34.04
C LEU A 573 -8.45 16.68 33.66
N ALA A 574 -8.29 17.09 32.40
CA ALA A 574 -8.86 18.31 31.82
C ALA A 574 -10.19 18.04 31.09
N GLY A 575 -10.38 16.84 30.53
CA GLY A 575 -11.62 16.44 29.87
C GLY A 575 -11.54 15.08 29.16
N PRO A 576 -12.65 14.57 28.62
CA PRO A 576 -12.65 13.34 27.82
C PRO A 576 -11.88 13.54 26.51
N VAL A 577 -11.48 12.44 25.87
CA VAL A 577 -10.85 12.47 24.54
C VAL A 577 -11.79 13.20 23.56
N PRO A 578 -11.34 14.25 22.85
CA PRO A 578 -12.20 15.00 21.94
C PRO A 578 -12.69 14.12 20.77
N GLU A 579 -13.99 14.16 20.48
CA GLU A 579 -14.57 13.48 19.30
C GLU A 579 -14.03 14.11 17.99
N PRO A 580 -13.58 13.30 17.02
CA PRO A 580 -12.97 13.81 15.80
C PRO A 580 -13.98 14.59 14.94
N THR A 581 -13.57 15.77 14.45
CA THR A 581 -14.29 16.56 13.44
C THR A 581 -13.84 16.08 12.04
N PRO A 582 -14.74 15.75 11.10
CA PRO A 582 -14.34 15.15 9.83
C PRO A 582 -13.85 16.21 8.82
N GLU A 583 -12.54 16.20 8.51
CA GLU A 583 -11.92 16.73 7.30
C GLU A 583 -10.78 15.76 6.87
N PRO A 584 -10.51 15.62 5.55
CA PRO A 584 -9.93 14.41 4.99
C PRO A 584 -8.43 14.36 5.27
N THR A 585 -8.00 13.32 5.97
CA THR A 585 -6.59 13.13 6.34
C THR A 585 -6.11 11.75 5.84
N PRO A 586 -4.94 11.70 5.18
CA PRO A 586 -4.23 10.49 4.80
C PRO A 586 -3.64 9.78 6.03
N GLU A 587 -3.51 8.46 5.92
CA GLU A 587 -3.14 7.54 6.99
C GLU A 587 -1.60 7.37 7.08
N PRO A 588 -0.97 7.56 8.26
CA PRO A 588 0.36 7.06 8.54
C PRO A 588 0.33 5.74 9.34
N THR A 589 1.37 4.97 9.02
CA THR A 589 1.76 3.60 9.38
C THR A 589 1.96 3.33 10.89
N PRO A 590 1.63 2.12 11.42
CA PRO A 590 1.73 1.76 12.84
C PRO A 590 3.15 1.38 13.32
N GLU A 591 3.38 1.58 14.63
CA GLU A 591 4.56 1.17 15.44
C GLU A 591 4.30 -0.19 16.17
N PRO A 592 5.30 -1.06 16.47
CA PRO A 592 5.08 -2.50 16.68
C PRO A 592 4.74 -2.90 18.12
N THR A 593 3.77 -3.80 18.26
CA THR A 593 3.32 -4.44 19.51
C THR A 593 3.99 -5.82 19.70
N PRO A 594 4.35 -6.25 20.93
CA PRO A 594 4.99 -7.54 21.18
C PRO A 594 4.05 -8.74 20.95
N VAL A 595 4.54 -9.73 20.20
CA VAL A 595 3.79 -10.87 19.67
C VAL A 595 3.55 -11.98 20.73
N PRO A 596 2.29 -12.39 20.97
CA PRO A 596 1.92 -13.64 21.61
C PRO A 596 2.46 -14.86 20.85
N LYS A 597 2.89 -15.88 21.58
CA LYS A 597 3.66 -17.03 21.08
C LYS A 597 2.98 -17.96 20.05
N ASP A 598 1.85 -17.62 19.45
CA ASP A 598 1.23 -18.41 18.38
C ASP A 598 0.51 -17.54 17.32
N GLU A 599 0.94 -16.29 17.10
CA GLU A 599 0.30 -15.42 16.08
C GLU A 599 0.85 -15.63 14.66
N PRO A 600 -0.02 -15.52 13.64
CA PRO A 600 0.36 -15.68 12.25
C PRO A 600 1.26 -14.53 11.78
N VAL A 601 2.28 -14.84 10.98
CA VAL A 601 3.04 -13.84 10.23
C VAL A 601 2.31 -13.61 8.92
N SER A 602 1.74 -12.42 8.71
CA SER A 602 0.98 -12.07 7.51
C SER A 602 1.91 -11.82 6.32
N LEU A 603 1.56 -12.40 5.16
CA LEU A 603 2.21 -12.11 3.87
C LEU A 603 1.29 -11.17 3.08
N SER A 604 1.40 -9.87 3.35
CA SER A 604 0.48 -8.87 2.78
C SER A 604 0.63 -8.73 1.26
N THR A 605 -0.43 -9.05 0.51
CA THR A 605 -0.47 -8.91 -0.97
C THR A 605 -1.35 -7.73 -1.39
N PRO A 606 -0.87 -6.76 -2.22
CA PRO A 606 -1.68 -5.60 -2.62
C PRO A 606 -2.81 -5.97 -3.60
N LEU A 607 -4.00 -5.41 -3.38
CA LEU A 607 -5.15 -5.51 -4.29
C LEU A 607 -5.55 -4.11 -4.81
N PRO A 608 -5.84 -3.94 -6.12
CA PRO A 608 -5.99 -4.96 -7.16
C PRO A 608 -4.69 -5.67 -7.51
N GLY A 609 -4.74 -6.98 -7.75
CA GLY A 609 -3.52 -7.77 -7.92
C GLY A 609 -3.77 -9.27 -8.05
N ILE A 610 -2.69 -10.04 -8.10
CA ILE A 610 -2.72 -11.50 -8.10
C ILE A 610 -2.25 -11.99 -6.73
N VAL A 611 -3.09 -12.76 -6.06
CA VAL A 611 -2.72 -13.51 -4.85
C VAL A 611 -2.17 -14.87 -5.29
N ALA A 612 -0.87 -15.06 -5.12
CA ALA A 612 -0.21 -16.33 -5.40
C ALA A 612 -0.59 -17.37 -4.34
N VAL A 613 -0.93 -18.58 -4.77
CA VAL A 613 -1.46 -19.63 -3.87
C VAL A 613 -0.45 -20.17 -2.87
N GLU A 614 0.85 -19.99 -3.11
CA GLU A 614 1.90 -20.36 -2.18
C GLU A 614 2.20 -19.28 -1.12
N GLN A 615 1.62 -18.09 -1.25
CA GLN A 615 1.82 -16.94 -0.35
C GLN A 615 0.68 -16.78 0.68
N TYR A 616 0.07 -17.90 1.09
CA TYR A 616 -0.84 -17.90 2.24
C TYR A 616 -0.08 -17.55 3.53
N ASP A 617 -0.81 -17.08 4.52
CA ASP A 617 -0.24 -16.57 5.77
C ASP A 617 0.67 -17.60 6.44
N ALA A 618 1.69 -17.14 7.14
CA ALA A 618 2.48 -17.99 8.01
C ALA A 618 1.75 -18.16 9.34
N GLY A 619 1.70 -19.39 9.84
CA GLY A 619 0.95 -19.77 11.04
C GLY A 619 0.69 -21.26 11.01
N GLY A 620 0.58 -21.87 12.18
CA GLY A 620 0.33 -23.31 12.26
C GLY A 620 -1.09 -23.70 11.87
N GLU A 621 -1.34 -25.00 11.90
CA GLU A 621 -2.65 -25.62 11.82
C GLU A 621 -3.67 -24.95 12.79
N GLY A 622 -4.82 -24.56 12.26
CA GLY A 622 -5.87 -23.83 12.98
C GLY A 622 -5.67 -22.31 13.05
N VAL A 623 -4.57 -21.77 12.51
CA VAL A 623 -4.27 -20.32 12.50
C VAL A 623 -4.19 -19.79 11.07
N ALA A 624 -3.23 -20.26 10.26
CA ALA A 624 -3.11 -19.82 8.86
C ALA A 624 -3.78 -20.77 7.87
N TYR A 625 -3.96 -22.03 8.26
CA TYR A 625 -4.62 -23.04 7.45
C TYR A 625 -5.22 -24.13 8.35
N HIS A 626 -6.08 -24.97 7.77
CA HIS A 626 -6.53 -26.24 8.33
C HIS A 626 -6.35 -27.32 7.28
N ASP A 627 -5.41 -28.23 7.50
CA ASP A 627 -5.15 -29.40 6.66
C ASP A 627 -5.56 -30.67 7.40
N THR A 628 -6.37 -31.52 6.77
CA THR A 628 -6.87 -32.74 7.41
C THR A 628 -5.89 -33.91 7.30
N THR A 629 -4.80 -33.71 6.56
CA THR A 629 -3.73 -34.68 6.34
C THR A 629 -2.40 -34.14 6.85
N ALA A 630 -1.62 -34.99 7.52
CA ALA A 630 -0.34 -34.56 8.08
C ALA A 630 0.77 -34.59 7.01
N GLY A 631 1.46 -33.47 6.87
CA GLY A 631 2.63 -33.26 6.02
C GLY A 631 2.30 -32.91 4.56
N ASN A 632 3.07 -31.98 4.00
CA ASN A 632 3.03 -31.64 2.58
C ASN A 632 3.51 -32.80 1.69
N GLN A 633 2.62 -33.34 0.87
CA GLN A 633 2.81 -34.59 0.13
C GLN A 633 3.77 -34.48 -1.07
N GLU A 634 4.02 -33.28 -1.64
CA GLU A 634 4.78 -33.15 -2.90
C GLU A 634 5.71 -31.92 -3.04
N ASN A 635 5.89 -31.07 -2.02
CA ASN A 635 6.79 -29.90 -2.11
C ASN A 635 7.50 -29.55 -0.79
N THR A 636 8.63 -28.85 -0.89
CA THR A 636 9.44 -28.35 0.24
C THR A 636 9.50 -26.83 0.30
N LEU A 637 8.57 -26.13 -0.37
CA LEU A 637 8.54 -24.66 -0.38
C LEU A 637 8.19 -24.10 1.01
N ARG A 638 7.29 -24.80 1.71
CA ARG A 638 6.91 -24.53 3.10
C ARG A 638 7.01 -25.82 3.89
N THR A 639 7.26 -25.68 5.19
CA THR A 639 7.43 -26.82 6.12
C THR A 639 6.15 -27.17 6.86
N ASP A 640 5.06 -26.47 6.55
CA ASP A 640 3.73 -26.69 7.11
C ASP A 640 2.97 -27.79 6.32
N ASP A 641 1.76 -28.12 6.78
CA ASP A 641 1.02 -29.29 6.28
C ASP A 641 0.30 -29.05 4.95
N VAL A 642 0.14 -27.80 4.50
CA VAL A 642 -0.58 -27.47 3.26
C VAL A 642 0.11 -28.11 2.05
N ASP A 643 -0.69 -28.87 1.29
CA ASP A 643 -0.25 -29.61 0.11
C ASP A 643 0.01 -28.72 -1.13
N ILE A 644 1.15 -28.04 -1.15
CA ILE A 644 1.62 -27.32 -2.35
C ILE A 644 2.16 -28.32 -3.38
N VAL A 645 1.71 -28.24 -4.63
CA VAL A 645 2.12 -29.14 -5.72
C VAL A 645 2.68 -28.37 -6.91
N THR A 646 3.65 -28.99 -7.59
CA THR A 646 4.11 -28.54 -8.92
C THR A 646 3.67 -29.54 -9.99
N ARG A 647 3.45 -29.05 -11.21
CA ARG A 647 2.93 -29.86 -12.32
C ARG A 647 3.63 -29.49 -13.61
N ALA A 648 4.12 -30.48 -14.37
CA ALA A 648 4.88 -30.22 -15.60
C ALA A 648 4.12 -29.44 -16.69
N TRP A 649 2.80 -29.31 -16.57
CA TRP A 649 1.93 -28.58 -17.50
C TRP A 649 1.56 -27.17 -17.01
N TYR A 650 2.00 -26.76 -15.82
CA TYR A 650 1.73 -25.44 -15.25
C TYR A 650 2.99 -24.85 -14.66
N ASP A 651 3.31 -23.64 -15.08
CA ASP A 651 4.50 -22.92 -14.70
C ASP A 651 4.20 -22.07 -13.47
N GLY A 652 4.20 -22.71 -12.29
CA GLY A 652 3.86 -22.12 -11.01
C GLY A 652 3.51 -23.16 -9.94
N TYR A 653 3.00 -22.69 -8.80
CA TYR A 653 2.53 -23.54 -7.71
C TYR A 653 1.00 -23.64 -7.69
N LEU A 654 0.50 -24.77 -7.22
CA LEU A 654 -0.91 -25.01 -6.96
C LEU A 654 -1.05 -25.54 -5.54
N ILE A 655 -2.18 -25.31 -4.89
CA ILE A 655 -2.60 -26.13 -3.75
C ILE A 655 -3.30 -27.35 -4.34
N GLY A 656 -2.85 -28.55 -3.97
CA GLY A 656 -3.39 -29.83 -4.41
C GLY A 656 -3.79 -30.70 -3.23
N TYR A 657 -4.19 -31.95 -3.50
CA TYR A 657 -4.58 -32.94 -2.48
C TYR A 657 -5.69 -32.51 -1.50
N ILE A 658 -6.35 -31.40 -1.80
CA ILE A 658 -7.40 -30.76 -1.00
C ILE A 658 -8.49 -31.78 -0.61
N ALA A 659 -8.74 -31.91 0.69
CA ALA A 659 -9.82 -32.66 1.29
C ALA A 659 -11.04 -31.80 1.61
N GLU A 660 -12.10 -32.43 2.12
CA GLU A 660 -13.33 -31.74 2.50
C GLU A 660 -13.16 -31.01 3.84
N GLY A 661 -13.45 -29.71 3.85
CA GLY A 661 -13.44 -28.87 5.05
C GLY A 661 -12.12 -28.16 5.33
N GLU A 662 -11.10 -28.36 4.49
CA GLU A 662 -9.82 -27.64 4.59
C GLU A 662 -10.01 -26.16 4.26
N TRP A 663 -9.21 -25.32 4.91
CA TRP A 663 -9.22 -23.88 4.67
C TRP A 663 -7.83 -23.26 4.77
N ILE A 664 -7.64 -22.11 4.12
CA ILE A 664 -6.36 -21.39 4.03
C ILE A 664 -6.61 -19.87 4.07
N ASN A 665 -5.81 -19.14 4.85
CA ASN A 665 -5.88 -17.68 5.00
C ASN A 665 -4.80 -16.96 4.18
N TYR A 666 -5.18 -15.81 3.64
CA TYR A 666 -4.30 -14.87 2.95
C TYR A 666 -4.55 -13.48 3.50
N THR A 667 -3.51 -12.79 3.93
CA THR A 667 -3.59 -11.37 4.25
C THR A 667 -3.37 -10.55 2.99
N VAL A 668 -4.30 -9.64 2.70
CA VAL A 668 -4.26 -8.78 1.53
C VAL A 668 -4.36 -7.32 1.95
N ASN A 669 -3.68 -6.42 1.24
CA ASN A 669 -3.79 -4.98 1.44
C ASN A 669 -4.59 -4.35 0.31
N VAL A 670 -5.81 -3.95 0.60
CA VAL A 670 -6.76 -3.37 -0.36
C VAL A 670 -6.44 -1.89 -0.54
N GLU A 671 -6.05 -1.48 -1.75
CA GLU A 671 -5.73 -0.08 -2.04
C GLU A 671 -6.96 0.84 -1.98
N GLU A 672 -8.13 0.33 -2.40
CA GLU A 672 -9.38 1.10 -2.44
C GLU A 672 -10.57 0.23 -2.01
N ALA A 673 -11.37 0.71 -1.05
CA ALA A 673 -12.62 0.06 -0.67
C ALA A 673 -13.55 -0.06 -1.88
N GLY A 674 -14.11 -1.24 -2.15
CA GLY A 674 -14.85 -1.42 -3.40
C GLY A 674 -15.36 -2.83 -3.65
N VAL A 675 -16.08 -2.96 -4.77
CA VAL A 675 -16.45 -4.24 -5.34
C VAL A 675 -15.28 -4.73 -6.18
N TYR A 676 -14.83 -5.96 -5.96
CA TYR A 676 -13.76 -6.59 -6.72
C TYR A 676 -14.29 -7.79 -7.49
N ASN A 677 -13.96 -7.87 -8.78
CA ASN A 677 -14.09 -9.10 -9.55
C ASN A 677 -12.94 -10.03 -9.18
N VAL A 678 -13.27 -11.27 -8.81
CA VAL A 678 -12.29 -12.31 -8.48
C VAL A 678 -12.33 -13.38 -9.55
N GLU A 679 -11.19 -13.66 -10.20
CA GLU A 679 -11.01 -14.83 -11.07
C GLU A 679 -10.18 -15.87 -10.34
N PHE A 680 -10.67 -17.11 -10.28
CA PHE A 680 -9.99 -18.23 -9.64
C PHE A 680 -9.41 -19.18 -10.68
N LEU A 681 -8.26 -19.81 -10.40
CA LEU A 681 -7.73 -20.87 -11.25
C LEU A 681 -7.98 -22.26 -10.62
N PHE A 682 -8.77 -23.11 -11.27
CA PHE A 682 -9.02 -24.48 -10.82
C PHE A 682 -8.58 -25.54 -11.82
N TYR A 683 -8.13 -26.69 -11.31
CA TYR A 683 -8.02 -27.94 -12.06
C TYR A 683 -8.81 -29.03 -11.33
N ALA A 684 -9.95 -29.44 -11.88
CA ALA A 684 -10.79 -30.48 -11.29
C ALA A 684 -11.34 -31.42 -12.37
N LYS A 685 -11.47 -32.72 -12.05
CA LYS A 685 -12.09 -33.71 -12.94
C LYS A 685 -13.61 -33.84 -12.74
N SER A 686 -14.08 -33.57 -11.54
CA SER A 686 -15.48 -33.75 -11.14
C SER A 686 -16.13 -32.39 -10.93
N PRO A 687 -17.29 -32.09 -11.56
CA PRO A 687 -18.03 -30.86 -11.30
C PRO A 687 -18.67 -30.89 -9.91
N GLY A 688 -19.05 -29.71 -9.40
CA GLY A 688 -19.79 -29.58 -8.14
C GLY A 688 -18.92 -29.53 -6.88
N ARG A 689 -17.61 -29.27 -7.04
CA ARG A 689 -16.74 -28.83 -5.94
C ARG A 689 -17.04 -27.37 -5.60
N ILE A 690 -16.85 -26.98 -4.37
CA ILE A 690 -17.19 -25.64 -3.91
C ILE A 690 -15.97 -25.03 -3.22
N LEU A 691 -15.69 -23.78 -3.56
CA LEU A 691 -14.80 -22.90 -2.82
C LEU A 691 -15.66 -21.79 -2.21
N THR A 692 -15.55 -21.58 -0.91
CA THR A 692 -16.14 -20.45 -0.21
C THR A 692 -15.02 -19.48 0.14
N LEU A 693 -15.18 -18.21 -0.20
CA LEU A 693 -14.26 -17.13 0.13
C LEU A 693 -14.93 -16.24 1.19
N ALA A 694 -14.26 -16.06 2.31
CA ALA A 694 -14.63 -15.12 3.37
C ALA A 694 -13.64 -13.95 3.44
N ILE A 695 -14.13 -12.77 3.80
CA ILE A 695 -13.33 -11.57 4.10
C ILE A 695 -13.55 -11.24 5.57
N ASP A 696 -12.46 -11.15 6.33
CA ASP A 696 -12.44 -10.87 7.78
C ASP A 696 -13.36 -11.79 8.60
N GLY A 697 -13.44 -13.06 8.17
CA GLY A 697 -14.26 -14.09 8.80
C GLY A 697 -15.72 -14.13 8.35
N GLU A 698 -16.18 -13.18 7.53
CA GLU A 698 -17.53 -13.16 6.97
C GLU A 698 -17.56 -13.70 5.54
N GLU A 699 -18.48 -14.62 5.24
CA GLU A 699 -18.60 -15.20 3.89
C GLU A 699 -18.92 -14.12 2.85
N ALA A 700 -18.00 -13.92 1.90
CA ALA A 700 -18.12 -12.91 0.86
C ALA A 700 -18.67 -13.50 -0.46
N CYS A 701 -18.23 -14.71 -0.84
CA CYS A 701 -18.81 -15.42 -1.98
C CYS A 701 -18.61 -16.93 -1.91
N THR A 702 -19.42 -17.67 -2.68
CA THR A 702 -19.28 -19.10 -2.89
C THR A 702 -19.23 -19.41 -4.39
N VAL A 703 -18.21 -20.17 -4.81
CA VAL A 703 -17.95 -20.55 -6.20
C VAL A 703 -18.11 -22.05 -6.37
N VAL A 704 -19.02 -22.46 -7.26
CA VAL A 704 -19.18 -23.86 -7.67
C VAL A 704 -18.31 -24.13 -8.90
N VAL A 705 -17.36 -25.06 -8.77
CA VAL A 705 -16.46 -25.45 -9.86
C VAL A 705 -17.28 -26.04 -11.03
N PRO A 706 -17.21 -25.41 -12.23
CA PRO A 706 -18.03 -25.78 -13.37
C PRO A 706 -17.61 -27.11 -14.01
N ALA A 707 -18.46 -27.67 -14.87
CA ALA A 707 -18.09 -28.85 -15.67
C ALA A 707 -17.15 -28.48 -16.82
N GLY A 708 -16.30 -29.43 -17.24
CA GLY A 708 -15.42 -29.28 -18.41
C GLY A 708 -13.92 -29.18 -18.11
N GLY A 709 -13.54 -29.15 -16.83
CA GLY A 709 -12.15 -29.17 -16.40
C GLY A 709 -11.48 -30.54 -16.54
N SER A 710 -10.16 -30.55 -16.41
CA SER A 710 -9.37 -31.76 -16.21
C SER A 710 -8.11 -31.42 -15.40
N TRP A 711 -7.32 -32.43 -15.03
CA TRP A 711 -6.01 -32.17 -14.39
C TRP A 711 -5.02 -31.41 -15.28
N THR A 712 -5.32 -31.18 -16.56
CA THR A 712 -4.46 -30.42 -17.49
C THR A 712 -5.21 -29.29 -18.19
N THR A 713 -6.50 -29.10 -17.86
CA THR A 713 -7.35 -28.10 -18.50
C THR A 713 -7.96 -27.26 -17.39
N PRO A 714 -7.53 -25.98 -17.26
CA PRO A 714 -8.00 -25.13 -16.19
C PRO A 714 -9.46 -24.76 -16.36
N LEU A 715 -10.07 -24.37 -15.25
CA LEU A 715 -11.36 -23.72 -15.16
C LEU A 715 -11.16 -22.38 -14.45
N ASN A 716 -11.75 -21.33 -15.00
CA ASN A 716 -11.62 -19.97 -14.48
C ASN A 716 -12.98 -19.38 -14.10
N PRO A 717 -13.65 -19.90 -13.06
CA PRO A 717 -14.87 -19.26 -12.57
C PRO A 717 -14.55 -17.90 -11.98
N THR A 718 -15.52 -16.99 -12.07
CA THR A 718 -15.43 -15.64 -11.53
C THR A 718 -16.50 -15.40 -10.46
N ALA A 719 -16.20 -14.51 -9.53
CA ALA A 719 -17.14 -14.01 -8.52
C ALA A 719 -16.95 -12.51 -8.31
N GLN A 720 -17.84 -11.89 -7.53
CA GLN A 720 -17.67 -10.54 -7.01
C GLN A 720 -17.65 -10.59 -5.49
N VAL A 721 -16.77 -9.81 -4.88
CA VAL A 721 -16.66 -9.62 -3.43
C VAL A 721 -16.60 -8.14 -3.11
N ILE A 722 -16.93 -7.77 -1.88
CA ILE A 722 -16.88 -6.37 -1.42
C ILE A 722 -15.83 -6.28 -0.32
N PHE A 723 -14.85 -5.38 -0.51
CA PHE A 723 -13.98 -4.94 0.56
C PHE A 723 -14.54 -3.63 1.13
N PRO A 724 -15.01 -3.62 2.39
CA PRO A 724 -15.73 -2.47 2.95
C PRO A 724 -14.80 -1.28 3.25
N THR A 725 -13.51 -1.53 3.36
CA THR A 725 -12.48 -0.54 3.65
C THR A 725 -11.27 -0.78 2.74
N ALA A 726 -10.43 0.26 2.59
CA ALA A 726 -9.05 0.08 2.15
C ALA A 726 -8.22 -0.35 3.36
N GLY A 727 -7.04 -0.92 3.12
CA GLY A 727 -6.16 -1.44 4.16
C GLY A 727 -6.13 -2.95 4.22
N GLU A 728 -5.63 -3.49 5.33
CA GLU A 728 -5.41 -4.92 5.49
C GLU A 728 -6.72 -5.69 5.73
N HIS A 729 -6.88 -6.80 5.02
CA HIS A 729 -8.01 -7.71 5.13
C HIS A 729 -7.53 -9.17 5.11
N VAL A 730 -8.23 -10.07 5.80
CA VAL A 730 -7.95 -11.51 5.75
C VAL A 730 -8.93 -12.18 4.81
N VAL A 731 -8.42 -12.81 3.76
CA VAL A 731 -9.17 -13.63 2.82
C VAL A 731 -9.01 -15.11 3.19
N THR A 732 -10.09 -15.75 3.62
CA THR A 732 -10.12 -17.19 3.92
C THR A 732 -10.76 -17.97 2.79
N LEU A 733 -10.06 -18.97 2.25
CA LEU A 733 -10.62 -19.94 1.31
C LEU A 733 -10.98 -21.22 2.04
N THR A 734 -12.21 -21.70 1.91
CA THR A 734 -12.67 -22.99 2.46
C THR A 734 -13.13 -23.91 1.33
N PHE A 735 -12.69 -25.16 1.35
CA PHE A 735 -12.91 -26.12 0.26
C PHE A 735 -13.92 -27.21 0.64
N THR A 736 -14.92 -27.43 -0.22
CA THR A 736 -15.91 -28.51 -0.05
C THR A 736 -15.88 -29.49 -1.24
N GLY A 737 -15.72 -30.78 -0.91
CA GLY A 737 -15.84 -31.90 -1.86
C GLY A 737 -14.52 -32.45 -2.44
N GLY A 738 -13.36 -31.85 -2.10
CA GLY A 738 -12.00 -32.31 -2.46
C GLY A 738 -11.75 -32.55 -3.97
N ASP A 739 -10.67 -33.27 -4.32
CA ASP A 739 -10.30 -33.64 -5.71
C ASP A 739 -10.19 -32.44 -6.67
N MET A 740 -9.58 -31.34 -6.22
CA MET A 740 -9.30 -30.17 -7.03
C MET A 740 -7.89 -29.65 -6.73
N ASN A 741 -7.27 -28.99 -7.71
CA ASN A 741 -6.13 -28.12 -7.44
C ASN A 741 -6.56 -26.67 -7.66
N VAL A 742 -6.06 -25.77 -6.82
CA VAL A 742 -6.31 -24.33 -6.91
C VAL A 742 -4.99 -23.61 -7.18
N GLY A 743 -5.03 -22.69 -8.13
CA GLY A 743 -3.95 -21.78 -8.49
C GLY A 743 -4.29 -20.34 -8.12
N PRO A 744 -3.46 -19.37 -8.54
CA PRO A 744 -3.56 -17.97 -8.12
C PRO A 744 -4.96 -17.39 -8.36
N MET A 745 -5.31 -16.44 -7.50
CA MET A 745 -6.54 -15.66 -7.61
C MET A 745 -6.21 -14.26 -8.10
N SER A 746 -6.97 -13.75 -9.07
CA SER A 746 -6.82 -12.37 -9.55
C SER A 746 -7.98 -11.52 -9.06
N PHE A 747 -7.68 -10.42 -8.38
CA PHE A 747 -8.64 -9.44 -7.92
C PHE A 747 -8.51 -8.17 -8.76
N ALA A 748 -9.59 -7.77 -9.42
CA ALA A 748 -9.68 -6.53 -10.17
C ALA A 748 -10.78 -5.64 -9.58
N LEU A 749 -10.46 -4.39 -9.23
CA LEU A 749 -11.46 -3.43 -8.78
C LEU A 749 -12.52 -3.24 -9.88
N ALA A 750 -13.76 -3.56 -9.54
CA ALA A 750 -14.91 -3.46 -10.43
C ALA A 750 -15.61 -2.09 -10.29
N GLY A 751 -15.50 -1.45 -9.12
CA GLY A 751 -16.07 -0.14 -8.83
C GLY A 751 -16.20 0.12 -7.32
N PRO A 752 -16.70 1.31 -6.93
CA PRO A 752 -16.90 1.64 -5.52
C PRO A 752 -17.97 0.74 -4.88
N ILE A 753 -17.96 0.66 -3.54
CA ILE A 753 -19.02 0.01 -2.77
C ILE A 753 -20.36 0.70 -3.14
N PRO A 754 -21.40 -0.04 -3.55
CA PRO A 754 -22.72 0.56 -3.78
C PRO A 754 -23.18 1.26 -2.50
N GLU A 755 -23.63 2.51 -2.60
CA GLU A 755 -24.18 3.21 -1.43
C GLU A 755 -25.36 2.39 -0.87
N PRO A 756 -25.47 2.22 0.46
CA PRO A 756 -26.65 1.60 1.05
C PRO A 756 -27.86 2.47 0.75
N ALA A 757 -28.99 1.84 0.43
CA ALA A 757 -30.25 2.57 0.21
C ALA A 757 -30.58 3.47 1.42
N PRO A 758 -30.99 4.73 1.21
CA PRO A 758 -31.43 5.60 2.30
C PRO A 758 -32.50 4.92 3.17
N GLU A 759 -32.35 5.03 4.49
CA GLU A 759 -33.23 4.36 5.46
C GLU A 759 -34.71 4.74 5.22
N GLY A 760 -35.55 3.75 4.95
CA GLY A 760 -36.98 3.93 4.68
C GLY A 760 -37.38 4.12 3.21
N MET A 761 -36.45 4.08 2.26
CA MET A 761 -36.75 4.09 0.81
C MET A 761 -37.12 2.69 0.29
N MET A 762 -37.99 2.61 -0.73
CA MET A 762 -38.33 1.34 -1.38
C MET A 762 -37.17 0.89 -2.29
N VAL A 763 -36.68 -0.33 -2.09
CA VAL A 763 -35.48 -0.87 -2.77
C VAL A 763 -35.85 -1.88 -3.85
N LEU A 764 -35.19 -1.82 -5.01
CA LEU A 764 -35.34 -2.74 -6.14
C LEU A 764 -34.06 -3.55 -6.37
N PRO A 765 -34.14 -4.90 -6.52
CA PRO A 765 -35.34 -5.72 -6.63
C PRO A 765 -36.12 -5.80 -5.30
N GLY A 766 -37.46 -5.78 -5.39
CA GLY A 766 -38.31 -5.65 -4.22
C GLY A 766 -39.74 -5.25 -4.56
N ILE A 767 -40.48 -4.76 -3.56
CA ILE A 767 -41.89 -4.40 -3.69
C ILE A 767 -42.02 -2.88 -3.63
N VAL A 768 -42.68 -2.30 -4.63
CA VAL A 768 -43.19 -0.92 -4.58
C VAL A 768 -44.59 -0.96 -3.99
N ALA A 769 -44.73 -0.51 -2.75
CA ALA A 769 -46.01 -0.43 -2.06
C ALA A 769 -46.81 0.78 -2.59
N VAL A 770 -48.02 0.53 -3.09
CA VAL A 770 -48.83 1.55 -3.78
C VAL A 770 -49.27 2.72 -2.89
N GLU A 771 -49.24 2.54 -1.57
CA GLU A 771 -49.56 3.59 -0.61
C GLU A 771 -48.37 4.49 -0.23
N GLN A 772 -47.15 4.09 -0.61
CA GLN A 772 -45.91 4.80 -0.31
C GLN A 772 -45.43 5.68 -1.48
N TYR A 773 -46.36 6.26 -2.23
CA TYR A 773 -46.02 7.26 -3.24
C TYR A 773 -45.52 8.57 -2.62
N ASP A 774 -44.83 9.35 -3.44
CA ASP A 774 -44.10 10.53 -3.00
C ASP A 774 -44.99 11.56 -2.28
N ALA A 775 -44.36 12.36 -1.42
CA ALA A 775 -45.04 13.52 -0.85
C ALA A 775 -45.02 14.68 -1.86
N GLY A 776 -46.19 15.21 -2.20
CA GLY A 776 -46.33 16.31 -3.12
C GLY A 776 -47.80 16.50 -3.48
N GLY A 777 -48.20 17.72 -3.80
CA GLY A 777 -49.55 17.96 -4.27
C GLY A 777 -49.77 17.50 -5.71
N GLU A 778 -50.98 17.72 -6.18
CA GLU A 778 -51.40 17.61 -7.57
C GLU A 778 -50.39 18.22 -8.56
N GLY A 779 -50.01 17.45 -9.58
CA GLY A 779 -49.02 17.80 -10.59
C GLY A 779 -47.56 17.62 -10.15
N VAL A 780 -47.29 17.14 -8.94
CA VAL A 780 -45.93 16.88 -8.42
C VAL A 780 -45.75 15.42 -8.04
N ALA A 781 -46.50 14.91 -7.07
CA ALA A 781 -46.41 13.50 -6.66
C ALA A 781 -47.46 12.63 -7.35
N TYR A 782 -48.56 13.22 -7.81
CA TYR A 782 -49.63 12.52 -8.50
C TYR A 782 -50.40 13.50 -9.41
N HIS A 783 -51.21 12.95 -10.31
CA HIS A 783 -52.27 13.65 -11.02
C HIS A 783 -53.57 12.87 -10.83
N ASP A 784 -54.51 13.46 -10.09
CA ASP A 784 -55.85 12.93 -9.85
C ASP A 784 -56.88 13.83 -10.54
N THR A 785 -57.77 13.24 -11.32
CA THR A 785 -58.77 14.02 -12.08
C THR A 785 -60.03 14.29 -11.27
N THR A 786 -60.13 13.71 -10.07
CA THR A 786 -61.22 13.87 -9.13
C THR A 786 -60.73 14.52 -7.83
N ALA A 787 -61.60 15.31 -7.20
CA ALA A 787 -61.21 16.04 -5.99
C ALA A 787 -61.52 15.20 -4.74
N GLY A 788 -60.47 14.98 -3.93
CA GLY A 788 -60.49 14.31 -2.64
C GLY A 788 -60.48 12.79 -2.70
N ASN A 789 -59.75 12.17 -1.76
CA ASN A 789 -59.76 10.72 -1.56
C ASN A 789 -61.12 10.21 -1.06
N GLN A 790 -61.81 9.42 -1.89
CA GLN A 790 -63.19 8.96 -1.71
C GLN A 790 -63.38 8.01 -0.51
N GLU A 791 -62.34 7.28 -0.08
CA GLU A 791 -62.39 6.39 1.08
C GLU A 791 -61.52 6.85 2.26
N ASN A 792 -60.64 7.85 2.05
CA ASN A 792 -59.84 8.58 3.05
C ASN A 792 -59.16 7.66 4.09
N THR A 793 -58.55 6.57 3.61
CA THR A 793 -58.11 5.47 4.49
C THR A 793 -56.70 5.61 5.05
N LEU A 794 -55.84 6.44 4.45
CA LEU A 794 -54.43 6.55 4.87
C LEU A 794 -53.82 7.95 4.63
N ARG A 795 -54.14 8.59 3.52
CA ARG A 795 -53.59 9.89 3.12
C ARG A 795 -54.71 10.90 2.88
N THR A 796 -54.40 12.18 3.06
CA THR A 796 -55.36 13.30 3.01
C THR A 796 -55.31 14.10 1.70
N ASP A 797 -54.46 13.67 0.77
CA ASP A 797 -54.36 14.15 -0.60
C ASP A 797 -55.47 13.51 -1.46
N ASP A 798 -55.47 13.81 -2.77
CA ASP A 798 -56.58 13.43 -3.65
C ASP A 798 -56.54 11.97 -4.11
N VAL A 799 -55.38 11.30 -4.05
CA VAL A 799 -55.22 9.90 -4.52
C VAL A 799 -56.13 8.94 -3.75
N ASP A 800 -56.94 8.20 -4.50
CA ASP A 800 -57.93 7.26 -4.00
C ASP A 800 -57.33 5.94 -3.47
N ILE A 801 -56.83 5.94 -2.23
CA ILE A 801 -56.37 4.72 -1.53
C ILE A 801 -57.57 3.97 -0.91
N VAL A 802 -57.73 2.71 -1.29
CA VAL A 802 -58.83 1.84 -0.84
C VAL A 802 -58.31 0.58 -0.16
N THR A 803 -59.11 0.03 0.75
CA THR A 803 -58.90 -1.30 1.34
C THR A 803 -60.09 -2.21 1.03
N ARG A 804 -59.85 -3.51 0.90
CA ARG A 804 -60.90 -4.49 0.59
C ARG A 804 -60.73 -5.71 1.46
N SER A 805 -61.83 -6.30 1.94
CA SER A 805 -61.79 -7.46 2.84
C SER A 805 -61.23 -8.74 2.20
N TRP A 806 -60.91 -8.70 0.90
CA TRP A 806 -60.37 -9.81 0.12
C TRP A 806 -58.96 -9.52 -0.43
N ASN A 807 -58.38 -8.38 -0.06
CA ASN A 807 -57.01 -8.01 -0.39
C ASN A 807 -56.28 -7.65 0.91
N ASP A 808 -55.16 -8.30 1.15
CA ASP A 808 -54.29 -7.93 2.28
C ASP A 808 -53.40 -6.77 1.81
N GLY A 809 -53.64 -5.58 2.37
CA GLY A 809 -52.93 -4.34 2.03
C GLY A 809 -53.78 -3.31 1.27
N TYR A 810 -53.12 -2.23 0.85
CA TYR A 810 -53.76 -1.10 0.17
C TYR A 810 -53.80 -1.30 -1.35
N LEU A 811 -54.77 -0.67 -1.98
CA LEU A 811 -54.91 -0.58 -3.43
C LEU A 811 -55.13 0.88 -3.79
N ILE A 812 -54.67 1.30 -4.97
CA ILE A 812 -55.20 2.50 -5.62
C ILE A 812 -56.50 2.09 -6.31
N GLY A 813 -57.60 2.76 -5.98
CA GLY A 813 -58.93 2.52 -6.52
C GLY A 813 -59.49 3.77 -7.21
N TYR A 814 -60.73 3.68 -7.71
CA TYR A 814 -61.44 4.81 -8.34
C TYR A 814 -60.71 5.51 -9.50
N ILE A 815 -59.64 4.89 -10.02
CA ILE A 815 -58.77 5.38 -11.08
C ILE A 815 -59.60 5.83 -12.30
N ALA A 816 -59.32 7.03 -12.78
CA ALA A 816 -59.81 7.59 -14.03
C ALA A 816 -58.73 7.57 -15.13
N GLU A 817 -59.14 7.88 -16.36
CA GLU A 817 -58.24 7.90 -17.51
C GLU A 817 -57.27 9.10 -17.44
N GLY A 818 -55.97 8.82 -17.55
CA GLY A 818 -54.92 9.83 -17.62
C GLY A 818 -54.26 10.17 -16.28
N GLU A 819 -54.69 9.53 -15.20
CA GLU A 819 -54.08 9.70 -13.87
C GLU A 819 -52.68 9.08 -13.81
N TRP A 820 -51.83 9.59 -12.91
CA TRP A 820 -50.51 9.05 -12.66
C TRP A 820 -50.03 9.30 -11.23
N ILE A 821 -49.09 8.49 -10.76
CA ILE A 821 -48.53 8.54 -9.41
C ILE A 821 -47.01 8.32 -9.47
N ASN A 822 -46.23 9.13 -8.74
CA ASN A 822 -44.78 9.03 -8.62
C ASN A 822 -44.34 8.31 -7.34
N TYR A 823 -43.29 7.51 -7.48
CA TYR A 823 -42.60 6.85 -6.38
C TYR A 823 -41.10 7.10 -6.52
N THR A 824 -40.44 7.42 -5.42
CA THR A 824 -38.98 7.41 -5.34
C THR A 824 -38.52 6.03 -4.88
N VAL A 825 -37.66 5.39 -5.69
CA VAL A 825 -37.12 4.04 -5.43
C VAL A 825 -35.60 4.06 -5.48
N TYR A 826 -34.96 3.16 -4.73
CA TYR A 826 -33.53 2.91 -4.80
C TYR A 826 -33.26 1.63 -5.57
N VAL A 827 -32.50 1.70 -6.66
CA VAL A 827 -32.15 0.57 -7.51
C VAL A 827 -30.76 0.07 -7.13
N GLU A 828 -30.66 -1.15 -6.62
CA GLU A 828 -29.37 -1.70 -6.13
C GLU A 828 -28.33 -1.85 -7.24
N ALA A 829 -28.76 -2.11 -8.48
CA ALA A 829 -27.87 -2.25 -9.63
C ALA A 829 -28.54 -1.81 -10.92
N ALA A 830 -27.82 -1.08 -11.78
CA ALA A 830 -28.27 -0.84 -13.15
C ALA A 830 -28.58 -2.16 -13.87
N GLY A 831 -29.63 -2.21 -14.67
CA GLY A 831 -30.01 -3.43 -15.37
C GLY A 831 -31.48 -3.54 -15.70
N THR A 832 -31.85 -4.71 -16.22
CA THR A 832 -33.24 -5.03 -16.58
C THR A 832 -33.92 -5.81 -15.47
N TYR A 833 -35.15 -5.41 -15.17
CA TYR A 833 -35.98 -5.97 -14.12
C TYR A 833 -37.31 -6.42 -14.71
N ASP A 834 -37.75 -7.62 -14.33
CA ASP A 834 -39.09 -8.10 -14.56
C ASP A 834 -40.01 -7.47 -13.52
N VAL A 835 -41.09 -6.83 -13.98
CA VAL A 835 -42.10 -6.21 -13.12
C VAL A 835 -43.42 -6.96 -13.23
N GLU A 836 -43.99 -7.36 -12.10
CA GLU A 836 -45.34 -7.92 -11.98
C GLU A 836 -46.29 -6.89 -11.37
N PHE A 837 -47.43 -6.65 -12.03
CA PHE A 837 -48.47 -5.73 -11.54
C PHE A 837 -49.61 -6.50 -10.90
N LEU A 838 -50.10 -6.08 -9.73
CA LEU A 838 -51.32 -6.66 -9.14
C LEU A 838 -52.57 -5.84 -9.53
N VAL A 839 -53.44 -6.36 -10.39
CA VAL A 839 -54.57 -5.59 -10.95
C VAL A 839 -55.91 -6.29 -10.79
N TYR A 840 -56.92 -5.60 -10.26
CA TYR A 840 -58.30 -6.06 -10.16
C TYR A 840 -59.20 -5.24 -11.10
N THR A 841 -59.75 -5.88 -12.13
CA THR A 841 -60.76 -5.27 -12.99
C THR A 841 -61.64 -6.34 -13.63
N LYS A 842 -62.85 -5.95 -14.05
CA LYS A 842 -63.75 -6.80 -14.85
C LYS A 842 -63.56 -6.63 -16.36
N ILE A 843 -62.79 -5.64 -16.77
CA ILE A 843 -62.76 -5.17 -18.15
C ILE A 843 -61.30 -5.24 -18.64
N GLY A 844 -61.05 -5.97 -19.73
CA GLY A 844 -59.72 -6.06 -20.35
C GLY A 844 -59.43 -4.89 -21.30
N GLY A 845 -58.19 -4.78 -21.77
CA GLY A 845 -57.76 -3.79 -22.76
C GLY A 845 -57.41 -2.40 -22.19
N ARG A 846 -57.32 -2.27 -20.86
CA ARG A 846 -56.66 -1.11 -20.19
C ARG A 846 -55.15 -1.24 -20.33
N THR A 847 -54.43 -0.15 -20.12
CA THR A 847 -52.97 -0.20 -20.02
C THR A 847 -52.47 0.50 -18.76
N LEU A 848 -51.36 -0.04 -18.23
CA LEU A 848 -50.52 0.61 -17.23
C LEU A 848 -49.18 0.90 -17.89
N SER A 849 -48.62 2.08 -17.67
CA SER A 849 -47.26 2.40 -18.11
C SER A 849 -46.40 2.81 -16.94
N LEU A 850 -45.12 2.44 -17.00
CA LEU A 850 -44.08 2.92 -16.10
C LEU A 850 -43.15 3.84 -16.87
N ALA A 851 -42.83 4.98 -16.29
CA ALA A 851 -41.73 5.84 -16.73
C ALA A 851 -40.66 5.88 -15.64
N ILE A 852 -39.39 5.91 -16.05
CA ILE A 852 -38.22 6.05 -15.18
C ILE A 852 -37.61 7.41 -15.47
N ASP A 853 -37.50 8.25 -14.44
CA ASP A 853 -36.97 9.61 -14.51
C ASP A 853 -37.62 10.49 -15.60
N GLY A 854 -38.92 10.26 -15.82
CA GLY A 854 -39.74 10.99 -16.79
C GLY A 854 -39.76 10.40 -18.21
N GLU A 855 -38.98 9.35 -18.49
CA GLU A 855 -38.98 8.65 -19.79
C GLU A 855 -39.79 7.35 -19.71
N GLU A 856 -40.70 7.11 -20.66
CA GLU A 856 -41.53 5.90 -20.68
C GLU A 856 -40.66 4.64 -20.83
N ALA A 857 -40.69 3.76 -19.82
CA ALA A 857 -39.88 2.56 -19.74
C ALA A 857 -40.64 1.31 -20.25
N CYS A 858 -41.92 1.18 -19.91
CA CYS A 858 -42.75 0.10 -20.43
C CYS A 858 -44.24 0.47 -20.43
N THR A 859 -45.01 -0.20 -21.29
CA THR A 859 -46.48 -0.21 -21.25
C THR A 859 -46.98 -1.66 -21.27
N VAL A 860 -47.90 -2.00 -20.36
CA VAL A 860 -48.51 -3.33 -20.24
C VAL A 860 -50.01 -3.27 -20.45
N GLU A 861 -50.54 -4.18 -21.28
CA GLU A 861 -51.98 -4.33 -21.50
C GLU A 861 -52.59 -5.29 -20.46
N ILE A 862 -53.69 -4.88 -19.84
CA ILE A 862 -54.42 -5.68 -18.87
C ILE A 862 -55.31 -6.70 -19.60
N PRO A 863 -55.06 -8.01 -19.43
CA PRO A 863 -55.82 -9.03 -20.14
C PRO A 863 -57.28 -9.13 -19.65
N ALA A 864 -58.15 -9.72 -20.47
CA ALA A 864 -59.50 -10.05 -20.03
C ALA A 864 -59.51 -11.23 -19.03
N GLY A 865 -60.52 -11.29 -18.16
CA GLY A 865 -60.75 -12.46 -17.28
C GLY A 865 -60.48 -12.23 -15.78
N GLY A 866 -60.19 -10.99 -15.37
CA GLY A 866 -60.16 -10.57 -13.98
C GLY A 866 -61.56 -10.39 -13.36
N THR A 867 -61.62 -10.29 -12.03
CA THR A 867 -62.80 -9.80 -11.31
C THR A 867 -62.36 -8.89 -10.16
N TRP A 868 -63.31 -8.22 -9.51
CA TRP A 868 -63.00 -7.41 -8.32
C TRP A 868 -62.41 -8.20 -7.14
N THR A 869 -62.53 -9.54 -7.15
CA THR A 869 -62.00 -10.41 -6.08
C THR A 869 -60.96 -11.40 -6.61
N LYS A 870 -60.63 -11.36 -7.90
CA LYS A 870 -59.65 -12.24 -8.53
C LYS A 870 -58.68 -11.36 -9.34
N PRO A 871 -57.43 -11.20 -8.88
CA PRO A 871 -56.48 -10.33 -9.55
C PRO A 871 -55.99 -10.93 -10.86
N LEU A 872 -55.47 -10.06 -11.70
CA LEU A 872 -54.60 -10.33 -12.83
C LEU A 872 -53.18 -9.91 -12.45
N LYS A 873 -52.19 -10.62 -13.01
CA LYS A 873 -50.76 -10.40 -12.79
C LYS A 873 -50.02 -10.25 -14.11
N PRO A 874 -50.31 -9.21 -14.91
CA PRO A 874 -49.55 -8.98 -16.12
C PRO A 874 -48.11 -8.58 -15.75
N THR A 875 -47.16 -8.92 -16.61
CA THR A 875 -45.75 -8.63 -16.42
C THR A 875 -45.20 -7.76 -17.55
N ALA A 876 -44.15 -7.00 -17.26
CA ALA A 876 -43.36 -6.27 -18.24
C ALA A 876 -41.88 -6.31 -17.84
N GLN A 877 -41.02 -5.71 -18.65
CA GLN A 877 -39.61 -5.47 -18.34
C GLN A 877 -39.32 -3.98 -18.37
N VAL A 878 -38.54 -3.51 -17.42
CA VAL A 878 -38.00 -2.15 -17.40
C VAL A 878 -36.48 -2.20 -17.24
N THR A 879 -35.78 -1.22 -17.80
CA THR A 879 -34.32 -1.12 -17.68
C THR A 879 -33.96 0.16 -16.93
N PHE A 880 -33.28 0.04 -15.80
CA PHE A 880 -32.69 1.15 -15.09
C PHE A 880 -31.28 1.42 -15.63
N PRO A 881 -30.98 2.64 -16.10
CA PRO A 881 -29.69 2.97 -16.72
C PRO A 881 -28.55 3.04 -15.71
N THR A 882 -28.86 3.29 -14.44
CA THR A 882 -27.93 3.43 -13.32
C THR A 882 -28.45 2.69 -12.09
N ALA A 883 -27.56 2.42 -11.13
CA ALA A 883 -27.96 2.12 -9.76
C ALA A 883 -28.21 3.45 -9.02
N GLY A 884 -28.94 3.42 -7.91
CA GLY A 884 -29.22 4.60 -7.09
C GLY A 884 -30.69 5.02 -7.09
N GLU A 885 -30.94 6.26 -6.68
CA GLU A 885 -32.30 6.84 -6.60
C GLU A 885 -32.89 7.09 -8.00
N HIS A 886 -34.13 6.67 -8.21
CA HIS A 886 -34.89 6.88 -9.43
C HIS A 886 -36.33 7.27 -9.12
N VAL A 887 -36.93 8.11 -9.97
CA VAL A 887 -38.36 8.41 -9.92
C VAL A 887 -39.11 7.48 -10.86
N LEU A 888 -39.97 6.64 -10.29
CA LEU A 888 -40.87 5.75 -10.99
C LEU A 888 -42.26 6.39 -11.10
N THR A 889 -42.69 6.75 -12.30
CA THR A 889 -44.06 7.21 -12.56
C THR A 889 -44.91 6.07 -13.07
N MET A 890 -45.98 5.71 -12.36
CA MET A 890 -47.01 4.80 -12.83
C MET A 890 -48.21 5.59 -13.37
N ALA A 891 -48.52 5.41 -14.66
CA ALA A 891 -49.65 6.08 -15.31
C ALA A 891 -50.74 5.10 -15.77
N PHE A 892 -51.98 5.57 -15.72
CA PHE A 892 -53.18 4.77 -15.94
C PHE A 892 -53.90 5.20 -17.22
N ALA A 893 -54.02 4.27 -18.16
CA ALA A 893 -54.79 4.47 -19.39
C ALA A 893 -56.07 3.61 -19.35
N GLY A 894 -57.16 4.28 -18.97
CA GLY A 894 -58.50 3.74 -18.74
C GLY A 894 -58.83 3.60 -17.24
N GLY A 895 -60.09 3.82 -16.86
CA GLY A 895 -60.56 3.69 -15.47
C GLY A 895 -61.20 2.34 -15.12
N ASP A 896 -61.88 2.22 -13.97
CA ASP A 896 -62.49 0.97 -13.47
C ASP A 896 -61.48 -0.18 -13.23
N MET A 897 -60.40 0.12 -12.53
CA MET A 897 -59.47 -0.89 -11.99
C MET A 897 -59.01 -0.51 -10.59
N ASN A 898 -58.62 -1.52 -9.81
CA ASN A 898 -57.80 -1.31 -8.62
C ASN A 898 -56.40 -1.88 -8.86
N VAL A 899 -55.37 -1.16 -8.47
CA VAL A 899 -53.96 -1.56 -8.62
C VAL A 899 -53.33 -1.69 -7.24
N GLY A 900 -52.70 -2.83 -6.98
CA GLY A 900 -51.94 -3.11 -5.77
C GLY A 900 -50.44 -3.05 -6.01
N PRO A 901 -49.62 -3.53 -5.05
CA PRO A 901 -48.17 -3.44 -5.11
C PRO A 901 -47.57 -3.99 -6.40
N LEU A 902 -46.45 -3.41 -6.82
CA LEU A 902 -45.65 -3.88 -7.94
C LEU A 902 -44.46 -4.67 -7.38
N THR A 903 -44.16 -5.81 -7.97
CA THR A 903 -42.99 -6.63 -7.61
C THR A 903 -41.96 -6.55 -8.71
N PHE A 904 -40.73 -6.18 -8.36
CA PHE A 904 -39.58 -6.14 -9.27
C PHE A 904 -38.60 -7.25 -8.91
N GLU A 905 -38.24 -8.06 -9.90
CA GLU A 905 -37.19 -9.07 -9.80
C GLU A 905 -36.13 -8.79 -10.85
N ARG A 906 -34.85 -9.03 -10.54
CA ARG A 906 -33.77 -8.86 -11.52
C ARG A 906 -33.92 -9.93 -12.62
N SER A 907 -33.91 -9.53 -13.88
CA SER A 907 -33.97 -10.48 -15.00
C SER A 907 -32.68 -11.30 -15.08
N ASN A 908 -32.82 -12.61 -15.27
CA ASN A 908 -31.69 -13.55 -15.44
C ASN A 908 -30.95 -13.40 -16.76
#